data_AF-A0A091T683-F1
#
_entry.id   AF-A0A091T683-F1
#
_cell.length_a   1.000
_cell.length_b   1.000
_cell.length_c   1.000
_cell.angle_alpha   90.00
_cell.angle_beta   90.00
_cell.angle_gamma   90.00
#
_symmetry.space_group_name_H-M   'P 1'
#
loop_
_entity.id
_entity.type
_entity.pdbx_description
1 polymer ?
#
loop_
_entity_poly.entity_id
_entity_poly.type
_entity_poly.pdbx_seq_one_letter_code
_entity_poly.pdbx_strand_id
1 'polypeptide(L)'
;ELMTGYTMLRNGGVGNGGQPWVLRWSSRIRLTWLSFTLFIILVFFPLIAHYYLTTIDDAEDAGKRIFGPRTGNELCEVKHVQDLCRIRESVSEELLQLEAKRQELNSEIAKLNLKIEACKKSIENAKQDLLQLKNVISQTEHSYKELMAQNQPKLSLPIRLLPDKDDATFPLPKSNRNCRLHNCFDYSRCPLTSGFPVYVYNSDDYPFGSSLDPLIKQAFEATVRTNVYVTENANIACVYIILVGEMQEPVMPKPTELEQQLHSLPYWRTDGHNHLIINLSRKSETQNFIYNISTGRAMIAQSTFYDVQYRPGFDIVVSPLVHAMSEPNFLEIPPQVPVKRKYLFSFQGEKIESLRSSLQEVRSFEEEIEGNAPADYDDRIITTLKAVQDSKLDFVLVEFTCKNQPKASLPTEWALCGERDDRLELLKLSTFALIITPGDTRLVISAGCAMRLFEALEVGAIPVVLGEQVQLPYNDVIRWNEAALIIPKPRITEVHFLLRSISDNDLLAMRRQGRFLWETYFSTSDNVFSTVLAIIRTRIQIPAAPIREETAVEIPHRSGKAAGTDPNMADNGDLDLGPVETEPPYASPKYLRNFTLTAMDIYRNWNSAPGPFHLFPYTPFDPVLPSEAKFLGSGTGFRPIGGGAGGSGKEFQAALGGNVPREQFTVVMLTYEREEVLMNSLERLNGLPYLNKVVVVWNSPKLPSEDLLWPDIGVPIMVRKT
;
A
#
# COMPACT_ATOMS: atom_id res chain seq x y z
N GLU A 1 -63.09 22.94 16.05
CA GLU A 1 -64.10 22.01 16.59
C GLU A 1 -63.88 20.61 16.03
N LEU A 2 -64.39 19.58 16.74
CA LEU A 2 -64.89 18.24 16.31
C LEU A 2 -64.29 17.53 15.05
N MET A 3 -64.13 16.21 14.95
CA MET A 3 -63.97 15.05 15.85
C MET A 3 -63.95 13.77 14.97
N THR A 4 -63.41 12.65 15.49
CA THR A 4 -63.73 11.24 15.14
C THR A 4 -63.56 10.66 13.71
N GLY A 5 -62.62 9.71 13.57
CA GLY A 5 -62.99 8.28 13.57
C GLY A 5 -62.78 7.43 12.29
N TYR A 6 -62.51 6.12 12.50
CA TYR A 6 -62.60 4.98 11.55
C TYR A 6 -61.55 4.89 10.41
N THR A 7 -61.04 3.72 9.97
CA THR A 7 -60.80 2.37 10.57
C THR A 7 -59.82 1.61 9.66
N MET A 8 -58.96 0.72 10.20
CA MET A 8 -58.25 -0.28 9.39
C MET A 8 -58.92 -1.67 9.51
N LEU A 9 -59.06 -2.35 8.37
CA LEU A 9 -59.68 -3.67 8.22
C LEU A 9 -58.68 -4.79 8.50
N ARG A 10 -59.07 -5.78 9.32
CA ARG A 10 -58.71 -7.20 9.08
C ARG A 10 -59.62 -8.16 9.86
N ASN A 11 -60.40 -8.99 9.16
CA ASN A 11 -60.94 -10.22 9.77
C ASN A 11 -61.37 -11.26 8.71
N GLY A 12 -61.34 -12.54 9.11
CA GLY A 12 -61.78 -13.71 8.33
C GLY A 12 -60.67 -14.45 7.55
N GLY A 13 -60.49 -15.78 7.65
CA GLY A 13 -61.06 -16.75 8.59
C GLY A 13 -61.19 -18.19 8.02
N VAL A 14 -60.96 -19.22 8.86
CA VAL A 14 -61.22 -20.68 8.64
C VAL A 14 -60.31 -21.36 7.58
N GLY A 15 -59.78 -22.59 7.68
CA GLY A 15 -59.77 -23.72 8.65
C GLY A 15 -59.04 -24.94 7.99
N ASN A 16 -58.94 -26.18 8.48
CA ASN A 16 -59.14 -26.83 9.79
C ASN A 16 -58.60 -28.31 9.74
N GLY A 17 -58.07 -28.88 10.84
CA GLY A 17 -57.63 -30.31 10.97
C GLY A 17 -56.16 -30.58 10.58
N GLY A 18 -55.39 -31.47 11.23
CA GLY A 18 -55.69 -32.43 12.32
C GLY A 18 -54.48 -32.80 13.22
N GLN A 19 -54.71 -33.76 14.12
CA GLN A 19 -53.96 -34.12 15.36
C GLN A 19 -52.55 -34.77 15.17
N PRO A 20 -51.67 -34.97 16.21
CA PRO A 20 -52.00 -35.66 17.48
C PRO A 20 -51.34 -35.22 18.83
N TRP A 21 -52.10 -35.51 19.91
CA TRP A 21 -51.73 -36.01 21.26
C TRP A 21 -50.39 -35.66 21.94
N VAL A 22 -50.46 -35.01 23.12
CA VAL A 22 -49.99 -35.52 24.45
C VAL A 22 -50.91 -34.97 25.56
N LEU A 23 -51.11 -35.72 26.67
CA LEU A 23 -52.13 -35.46 27.71
C LEU A 23 -51.82 -34.31 28.68
N ARG A 24 -52.88 -33.60 29.11
CA ARG A 24 -52.94 -32.85 30.39
C ARG A 24 -53.42 -33.76 31.52
N TRP A 25 -52.84 -33.68 32.72
CA TRP A 25 -53.46 -34.19 33.95
C TRP A 25 -53.44 -33.19 35.11
N SER A 26 -54.65 -32.82 35.54
CA SER A 26 -55.09 -32.28 36.84
C SER A 26 -54.07 -31.68 37.84
N SER A 27 -54.07 -30.35 37.97
CA SER A 27 -53.48 -29.62 39.09
C SER A 27 -54.48 -29.39 40.25
N ARG A 28 -54.71 -30.41 41.09
CA ARG A 28 -55.36 -30.25 42.42
C ARG A 28 -54.82 -31.21 43.48
N ILE A 29 -53.57 -31.03 43.89
CA ILE A 29 -53.06 -31.60 45.16
C ILE A 29 -53.20 -30.51 46.22
N ARG A 30 -53.99 -30.77 47.26
CA ARG A 30 -54.26 -29.80 48.33
C ARG A 30 -53.02 -29.64 49.22
N LEU A 31 -52.68 -28.38 49.53
CA LEU A 31 -51.54 -27.99 50.39
C LEU A 31 -51.52 -28.73 51.75
N THR A 32 -52.70 -29.15 52.23
CA THR A 32 -52.89 -29.96 53.45
C THR A 32 -52.19 -31.32 53.41
N TRP A 33 -52.01 -31.93 52.23
CA TRP A 33 -51.37 -33.25 52.12
C TRP A 33 -49.84 -33.15 52.23
N LEU A 34 -49.25 -32.10 51.66
CA LEU A 34 -47.81 -31.78 51.82
C LEU A 34 -47.47 -31.41 53.28
N SER A 35 -48.35 -30.69 53.98
CA SER A 35 -48.18 -30.41 55.41
C SER A 35 -48.21 -31.68 56.26
N PHE A 36 -49.11 -32.62 55.94
CA PHE A 36 -49.22 -33.91 56.65
C PHE A 36 -48.00 -34.82 56.40
N THR A 37 -47.49 -34.90 55.16
CA THR A 37 -46.27 -35.68 54.88
C THR A 37 -45.03 -35.05 55.52
N LEU A 38 -44.91 -33.71 55.53
CA LEU A 38 -43.81 -33.03 56.23
C LEU A 38 -43.84 -33.28 57.75
N PHE A 39 -45.04 -33.29 58.36
CA PHE A 39 -45.20 -33.61 59.78
C PHE A 39 -44.81 -35.05 60.11
N ILE A 40 -45.19 -36.02 59.26
CA ILE A 40 -44.76 -37.42 59.44
C ILE A 40 -43.24 -37.53 59.33
N ILE A 41 -42.59 -36.87 58.36
CA ILE A 41 -41.13 -36.90 58.20
C ILE A 41 -40.43 -36.24 59.39
N LEU A 42 -40.91 -35.09 59.88
CA LEU A 42 -40.27 -34.37 60.99
C LEU A 42 -40.49 -35.01 62.37
N VAL A 43 -41.47 -35.90 62.54
CA VAL A 43 -41.78 -36.55 63.84
C VAL A 43 -41.39 -38.03 63.87
N PHE A 44 -41.77 -38.81 62.85
CA PHE A 44 -41.45 -40.25 62.84
C PHE A 44 -40.00 -40.56 62.49
N PHE A 45 -39.36 -39.77 61.62
CA PHE A 45 -37.98 -40.05 61.21
C PHE A 45 -36.98 -39.85 62.36
N PRO A 46 -37.08 -38.80 63.21
CA PRO A 46 -36.27 -38.68 64.42
C PRO A 46 -36.57 -39.77 65.47
N LEU A 47 -37.83 -40.21 65.60
CA LEU A 47 -38.20 -41.30 66.51
C LEU A 47 -37.62 -42.66 66.06
N ILE A 48 -37.64 -42.94 64.76
CA ILE A 48 -37.02 -44.14 64.19
C ILE A 48 -35.49 -44.07 64.30
N ALA A 49 -34.89 -42.90 64.05
CA ALA A 49 -33.45 -42.70 64.25
C ALA A 49 -33.04 -42.87 65.71
N HIS A 50 -33.82 -42.35 66.66
CA HIS A 50 -33.57 -42.52 68.10
C HIS A 50 -33.73 -43.98 68.52
N TYR A 51 -34.74 -44.69 68.02
CA TYR A 51 -34.94 -46.12 68.27
C TYR A 51 -33.74 -46.95 67.79
N TYR A 52 -33.30 -46.73 66.54
CA TYR A 52 -32.14 -47.44 65.98
C TYR A 52 -30.83 -47.11 66.70
N LEU A 53 -30.60 -45.85 67.09
CA LEU A 53 -29.43 -45.47 67.89
C LEU A 53 -29.43 -46.16 69.26
N THR A 54 -30.57 -46.20 69.96
CA THR A 54 -30.66 -46.90 71.26
C THR A 54 -30.48 -48.42 71.13
N THR A 55 -30.83 -49.04 70.00
CA THR A 55 -30.59 -50.48 69.78
C THR A 55 -29.17 -50.82 69.33
N ILE A 56 -28.32 -49.82 69.05
CA ILE A 56 -26.91 -50.02 68.69
C ILE A 56 -26.01 -49.90 69.93
N ASP A 57 -26.33 -49.01 70.88
CA ASP A 57 -25.59 -48.90 72.15
C ASP A 57 -25.68 -50.17 73.03
N ASP A 58 -26.74 -50.99 72.90
CA ASP A 58 -26.89 -52.28 73.60
C ASP A 58 -26.12 -53.45 72.95
N ALA A 59 -25.39 -53.23 71.83
CA ALA A 59 -24.76 -54.28 71.03
C ALA A 59 -23.21 -54.27 71.01
N GLU A 60 -22.54 -53.23 71.52
CA GLU A 60 -21.07 -53.09 71.47
C GLU A 60 -20.37 -52.96 72.85
N ASP A 61 -20.81 -53.68 73.89
CA ASP A 61 -20.00 -53.92 75.11
C ASP A 61 -19.73 -55.41 75.39
N ALA A 62 -19.29 -56.13 74.35
CA ALA A 62 -18.79 -57.50 74.45
C ALA A 62 -17.42 -57.70 73.77
N GLY A 63 -16.72 -56.62 73.43
CA GLY A 63 -15.37 -56.60 72.87
C GLY A 63 -14.29 -56.90 73.92
N LYS A 64 -14.31 -58.08 74.54
CA LYS A 64 -13.32 -58.51 75.54
C LYS A 64 -11.90 -58.32 75.00
N ARG A 65 -11.11 -57.51 75.72
CA ARG A 65 -9.64 -57.45 75.60
C ARG A 65 -9.06 -58.84 75.84
N ILE A 66 -8.81 -59.58 74.77
CA ILE A 66 -7.92 -60.74 74.81
C ILE A 66 -6.51 -60.15 74.98
N PHE A 67 -5.72 -60.70 75.91
CA PHE A 67 -4.44 -60.17 76.41
C PHE A 67 -4.53 -59.05 77.47
N GLY A 68 -5.13 -59.41 78.62
CA GLY A 68 -4.70 -58.94 79.95
C GLY A 68 -4.07 -60.12 80.73
N PRO A 69 -3.19 -59.89 81.71
CA PRO A 69 -2.31 -60.93 82.25
C PRO A 69 -3.08 -61.97 83.09
N ARG A 70 -2.89 -63.25 82.79
CA ARG A 70 -3.23 -64.35 83.71
C ARG A 70 -2.03 -64.62 84.62
N THR A 71 -2.17 -64.29 85.89
CA THR A 71 -1.34 -64.87 86.95
C THR A 71 -1.68 -66.36 87.07
N GLY A 72 -0.78 -67.21 86.61
CA GLY A 72 -0.93 -68.66 86.59
C GLY A 72 0.44 -69.32 86.64
N ASN A 73 1.10 -69.24 87.80
CA ASN A 73 2.18 -70.16 88.12
C ASN A 73 1.58 -71.56 88.24
N GLU A 74 1.92 -72.48 87.35
CA GLU A 74 2.36 -73.85 87.67
C GLU A 74 2.68 -74.64 86.39
N LEU A 75 3.63 -75.59 86.52
CA LEU A 75 4.09 -76.54 85.50
C LEU A 75 4.77 -75.96 84.23
N CYS A 76 6.04 -75.63 84.40
CA CYS A 76 7.06 -75.79 83.35
C CYS A 76 8.25 -76.58 83.91
N GLU A 77 8.09 -77.89 84.04
CA GLU A 77 9.21 -78.83 84.12
C GLU A 77 9.44 -79.49 82.75
N VAL A 78 10.69 -79.94 82.53
CA VAL A 78 11.21 -80.67 81.35
C VAL A 78 11.68 -79.80 80.16
N LYS A 79 12.85 -80.17 79.65
CA LYS A 79 13.87 -79.33 79.00
C LYS A 79 13.71 -79.11 77.48
N HIS A 80 12.49 -79.19 76.92
CA HIS A 80 12.30 -79.23 75.45
C HIS A 80 11.15 -78.35 74.90
N VAL A 81 10.67 -77.36 75.66
CA VAL A 81 9.60 -76.42 75.23
C VAL A 81 10.01 -74.95 75.39
N GLN A 82 11.25 -74.69 75.79
CA GLN A 82 11.73 -73.34 76.10
C GLN A 82 11.92 -72.47 74.83
N ASP A 83 12.31 -73.08 73.71
CA ASP A 83 12.45 -72.37 72.43
C ASP A 83 11.08 -72.01 71.80
N LEU A 84 10.06 -72.85 71.96
CA LEU A 84 8.72 -72.60 71.42
C LEU A 84 8.00 -71.42 72.10
N CYS A 85 8.17 -71.25 73.42
CA CYS A 85 7.66 -70.06 74.12
C CYS A 85 8.42 -68.80 73.69
N ARG A 86 9.73 -68.88 73.49
CA ARG A 86 10.57 -67.75 73.05
C ARG A 86 10.22 -67.29 71.62
N ILE A 87 9.98 -68.25 70.72
CA ILE A 87 9.48 -67.98 69.36
C ILE A 87 8.08 -67.34 69.42
N ARG A 88 7.19 -67.82 70.29
CA ARG A 88 5.85 -67.24 70.46
C ARG A 88 5.90 -65.79 70.96
N GLU A 89 6.76 -65.47 71.92
CA GLU A 89 6.94 -64.10 72.41
C GLU A 89 7.53 -63.20 71.31
N SER A 90 8.59 -63.64 70.64
CA SER A 90 9.20 -62.90 69.52
C SER A 90 8.21 -62.64 68.38
N VAL A 91 7.43 -63.64 67.97
CA VAL A 91 6.41 -63.49 66.90
C VAL A 91 5.25 -62.61 67.38
N SER A 92 4.88 -62.64 68.66
CA SER A 92 3.85 -61.75 69.21
C SER A 92 4.32 -60.29 69.25
N GLU A 93 5.60 -60.06 69.55
CA GLU A 93 6.19 -58.71 69.58
C GLU A 93 6.38 -58.17 68.16
N GLU A 94 6.85 -58.99 67.21
CA GLU A 94 6.89 -58.63 65.78
C GLU A 94 5.50 -58.35 65.21
N LEU A 95 4.48 -59.15 65.53
CA LEU A 95 3.10 -58.91 65.10
C LEU A 95 2.56 -57.57 65.63
N LEU A 96 2.84 -57.23 66.89
CA LEU A 96 2.41 -55.96 67.49
C LEU A 96 3.15 -54.76 66.88
N GLN A 97 4.44 -54.89 66.60
CA GLN A 97 5.21 -53.87 65.87
C GLN A 97 4.72 -53.70 64.41
N LEU A 98 4.38 -54.80 63.72
CA LEU A 98 3.80 -54.77 62.37
C LEU A 98 2.39 -54.15 62.36
N GLU A 99 1.58 -54.40 63.40
CA GLU A 99 0.26 -53.78 63.55
C GLU A 99 0.37 -52.27 63.82
N ALA A 100 1.28 -51.85 64.72
CA ALA A 100 1.56 -50.44 64.96
C ALA A 100 2.04 -49.71 63.68
N LYS A 101 3.00 -50.32 62.95
CA LYS A 101 3.49 -49.79 61.66
C LYS A 101 2.40 -49.75 60.59
N ARG A 102 1.48 -50.71 60.58
CA ARG A 102 0.30 -50.70 59.70
C ARG A 102 -0.67 -49.57 60.05
N GLN A 103 -0.89 -49.29 61.33
CA GLN A 103 -1.72 -48.15 61.77
C GLN A 103 -1.07 -46.81 61.40
N GLU A 104 0.26 -46.67 61.57
CA GLU A 104 1.01 -45.47 61.18
C GLU A 104 0.90 -45.21 59.67
N LEU A 105 1.19 -46.22 58.85
CA LEU A 105 1.06 -46.14 57.38
C LEU A 105 -0.38 -45.85 56.94
N ASN A 106 -1.38 -46.45 57.57
CA ASN A 106 -2.79 -46.12 57.31
C ASN A 106 -3.11 -44.65 57.64
N SER A 107 -2.55 -44.11 58.72
CA SER A 107 -2.70 -42.70 59.09
C SER A 107 -2.03 -41.75 58.09
N GLU A 108 -0.89 -42.15 57.51
CA GLU A 108 -0.19 -41.39 56.49
C GLU A 108 -0.92 -41.44 55.15
N ILE A 109 -1.42 -42.61 54.74
CA ILE A 109 -2.31 -42.79 53.59
C ILE A 109 -3.56 -41.90 53.72
N ALA A 110 -4.18 -41.83 54.91
CA ALA A 110 -5.31 -40.93 55.16
C ALA A 110 -4.93 -39.45 54.99
N LYS A 111 -3.78 -39.01 55.52
CA LYS A 111 -3.26 -37.63 55.34
C LYS A 111 -2.95 -37.33 53.87
N LEU A 112 -2.39 -38.28 53.12
CA LEU A 112 -2.11 -38.14 51.69
C LEU A 112 -3.39 -38.06 50.87
N ASN A 113 -4.40 -38.88 51.17
CA ASN A 113 -5.71 -38.81 50.52
C ASN A 113 -6.39 -37.44 50.74
N LEU A 114 -6.36 -36.90 51.96
CA LEU A 114 -6.87 -35.54 52.23
C LEU A 114 -6.13 -34.46 51.44
N LYS A 115 -4.81 -34.57 51.27
CA LYS A 115 -4.02 -33.67 50.41
C LYS A 115 -4.39 -33.83 48.93
N ILE A 116 -4.64 -35.05 48.45
CA ILE A 116 -5.08 -35.32 47.08
C ILE A 116 -6.47 -34.72 46.84
N GLU A 117 -7.41 -34.84 47.78
CA GLU A 117 -8.74 -34.23 47.68
C GLU A 117 -8.69 -32.69 47.68
N ALA A 118 -7.87 -32.10 48.56
CA ALA A 118 -7.64 -30.65 48.57
C ALA A 118 -7.02 -30.16 47.24
N CYS A 119 -6.04 -30.89 46.69
CA CYS A 119 -5.43 -30.58 45.41
C CYS A 119 -6.43 -30.70 44.24
N LYS A 120 -7.22 -31.79 44.19
CA LYS A 120 -8.30 -31.97 43.21
C LYS A 120 -9.32 -30.83 43.26
N LYS A 121 -9.71 -30.40 44.45
CA LYS A 121 -10.63 -29.25 44.64
C LYS A 121 -10.02 -27.94 44.13
N SER A 122 -8.73 -27.71 44.38
CA SER A 122 -8.00 -26.56 43.85
C SER A 122 -7.96 -26.57 42.31
N ILE A 123 -7.72 -27.73 41.70
CA ILE A 123 -7.70 -27.91 40.24
C ILE A 123 -9.08 -27.64 39.62
N GLU A 124 -10.17 -28.15 40.21
CA GLU A 124 -11.52 -27.87 39.69
C GLU A 124 -11.93 -26.41 39.88
N ASN A 125 -11.54 -25.74 40.97
CA ASN A 125 -11.71 -24.29 41.12
C ASN A 125 -10.96 -23.52 40.01
N ALA A 126 -9.66 -23.75 39.85
CA ALA A 126 -8.85 -23.08 38.82
C ALA A 126 -9.36 -23.34 37.39
N LYS A 127 -9.95 -24.52 37.14
CA LYS A 127 -10.61 -24.88 35.88
C LYS A 127 -11.94 -24.15 35.68
N GLN A 128 -12.72 -23.92 36.74
CA GLN A 128 -13.91 -23.07 36.70
C GLN A 128 -13.53 -21.61 36.44
N ASP A 129 -12.50 -21.09 37.11
CA ASP A 129 -11.98 -19.73 36.90
C ASP A 129 -11.50 -19.54 35.45
N LEU A 130 -10.77 -20.52 34.88
CA LEU A 130 -10.34 -20.51 33.48
C LEU A 130 -11.54 -20.52 32.52
N LEU A 131 -12.57 -21.35 32.77
CA LEU A 131 -13.79 -21.37 31.97
C LEU A 131 -14.56 -20.03 32.04
N GLN A 132 -14.64 -19.42 33.22
CA GLN A 132 -15.25 -18.11 33.40
C GLN A 132 -14.46 -17.02 32.66
N LEU A 133 -13.13 -17.00 32.81
CA LEU A 133 -12.25 -16.08 32.09
C LEU A 133 -12.38 -16.23 30.57
N LYS A 134 -12.43 -17.46 30.06
CA LYS A 134 -12.63 -17.74 28.64
C LYS A 134 -13.96 -17.21 28.11
N ASN A 135 -15.04 -17.32 28.89
CA ASN A 135 -16.35 -16.77 28.53
C ASN A 135 -16.32 -15.23 28.52
N VAL A 136 -15.68 -14.61 29.52
CA VAL A 136 -15.49 -13.15 29.57
C VAL A 136 -14.69 -12.66 28.35
N ILE A 137 -13.56 -13.28 28.04
CA ILE A 137 -12.74 -12.95 26.86
C ILE A 137 -13.58 -13.07 25.58
N SER A 138 -14.33 -14.16 25.39
CA SER A 138 -15.17 -14.36 24.21
C SER A 138 -16.30 -13.34 24.10
N GLN A 139 -16.88 -12.89 25.21
CA GLN A 139 -17.92 -11.87 25.24
C GLN A 139 -17.35 -10.48 24.94
N THR A 140 -16.20 -10.15 25.53
CA THR A 140 -15.45 -8.91 25.26
C THR A 140 -15.05 -8.83 23.79
N GLU A 141 -14.51 -9.91 23.22
CA GLU A 141 -14.15 -9.99 21.80
C GLU A 141 -15.36 -9.76 20.87
N HIS A 142 -16.53 -10.30 21.20
CA HIS A 142 -17.76 -10.09 20.42
C HIS A 142 -18.21 -8.62 20.49
N SER A 143 -18.29 -8.05 21.69
CA SER A 143 -18.70 -6.65 21.88
C SER A 143 -17.72 -5.66 21.22
N TYR A 144 -16.42 -5.96 21.24
CA TYR A 144 -15.39 -5.22 20.54
C TYR A 144 -15.59 -5.27 19.01
N LYS A 145 -15.87 -6.45 18.45
CA LYS A 145 -16.18 -6.62 17.01
C LYS A 145 -17.42 -5.84 16.59
N GLU A 146 -18.45 -5.78 17.43
CA GLU A 146 -19.66 -4.97 17.17
C GLU A 146 -19.35 -3.47 17.20
N LEU A 147 -18.59 -2.99 18.18
CA LEU A 147 -18.14 -1.59 18.27
C LEU A 147 -17.26 -1.17 17.08
N MET A 148 -16.32 -2.03 16.66
CA MET A 148 -15.50 -1.83 15.46
C MET A 148 -16.36 -1.71 14.21
N ALA A 149 -17.35 -2.60 14.04
CA ALA A 149 -18.24 -2.59 12.88
C ALA A 149 -19.22 -1.39 12.84
N GLN A 150 -19.50 -0.75 13.97
CA GLN A 150 -20.25 0.51 14.04
C GLN A 150 -19.36 1.72 13.73
N ASN A 151 -18.10 1.71 14.19
CA ASN A 151 -17.17 2.84 14.03
C ASN A 151 -16.46 2.89 12.68
N GLN A 152 -16.41 1.79 11.91
CA GLN A 152 -15.81 1.73 10.58
C GLN A 152 -16.85 1.35 9.52
N PRO A 153 -17.15 2.22 8.53
CA PRO A 153 -17.96 1.82 7.40
C PRO A 153 -17.21 0.73 6.61
N LYS A 154 -17.89 -0.38 6.30
CA LYS A 154 -17.33 -1.45 5.46
C LYS A 154 -17.20 -0.96 4.01
N LEU A 155 -16.08 -0.33 3.70
CA LEU A 155 -15.69 0.01 2.34
C LEU A 155 -15.16 -1.24 1.62
N SER A 156 -15.94 -1.75 0.67
CA SER A 156 -15.52 -2.79 -0.26
C SER A 156 -15.36 -2.21 -1.66
N LEU A 157 -14.61 -2.89 -2.53
CA LEU A 157 -14.57 -2.54 -3.95
C LEU A 157 -16.00 -2.53 -4.52
N PRO A 158 -16.39 -1.47 -5.25
CA PRO A 158 -17.73 -1.36 -5.81
C PRO A 158 -17.93 -2.37 -6.95
N ILE A 159 -19.19 -2.78 -7.16
CA ILE A 159 -19.53 -3.78 -8.19
C ILE A 159 -19.09 -3.27 -9.58
N ARG A 160 -18.33 -4.12 -10.29
CA ARG A 160 -17.81 -3.81 -11.62
C ARG A 160 -18.94 -3.69 -12.66
N LEU A 161 -19.17 -2.48 -13.15
CA LEU A 161 -20.09 -2.20 -14.24
C LEU A 161 -19.33 -2.25 -15.57
N LEU A 162 -19.83 -3.02 -16.52
CA LEU A 162 -19.27 -3.13 -17.87
C LEU A 162 -20.09 -2.28 -18.86
N PRO A 163 -19.53 -1.91 -20.03
CA PRO A 163 -20.27 -1.24 -21.09
C PRO A 163 -21.51 -2.02 -21.50
N ASP A 164 -22.58 -1.31 -21.86
CA ASP A 164 -23.70 -1.92 -22.57
C ASP A 164 -23.31 -2.21 -24.03
N LYS A 165 -24.11 -3.00 -24.74
CA LYS A 165 -23.86 -3.40 -26.14
C LYS A 165 -24.25 -2.33 -27.16
N ASP A 166 -25.14 -1.42 -26.79
CA ASP A 166 -25.68 -0.40 -27.70
C ASP A 166 -24.76 0.83 -27.72
N ASP A 167 -24.17 1.11 -28.88
CA ASP A 167 -23.27 2.25 -29.07
C ASP A 167 -24.04 3.58 -29.17
N ALA A 168 -23.74 4.51 -28.27
CA ALA A 168 -24.34 5.84 -28.27
C ALA A 168 -23.91 6.66 -29.50
N THR A 169 -24.89 7.19 -30.24
CA THR A 169 -24.64 7.96 -31.47
C THR A 169 -24.40 9.44 -31.15
N PHE A 170 -23.16 9.92 -31.28
CA PHE A 170 -22.81 11.33 -31.02
C PHE A 170 -22.71 12.15 -32.31
N PRO A 171 -23.25 13.40 -32.35
CA PRO A 171 -23.14 14.26 -33.52
C PRO A 171 -21.69 14.67 -33.76
N LEU A 172 -21.23 14.61 -35.02
CA LEU A 172 -19.86 14.93 -35.44
C LEU A 172 -19.37 16.30 -34.91
N PRO A 173 -18.10 16.42 -34.48
CA PRO A 173 -17.58 17.67 -33.95
C PRO A 173 -17.42 18.69 -35.09
N LYS A 174 -17.83 19.95 -34.86
CA LYS A 174 -17.71 21.03 -35.87
C LYS A 174 -16.25 21.36 -36.24
N SER A 175 -15.28 20.97 -35.41
CA SER A 175 -13.85 21.08 -35.67
C SER A 175 -13.09 20.17 -34.70
N ASN A 176 -12.11 19.40 -35.21
CA ASN A 176 -11.29 18.51 -34.39
C ASN A 176 -10.51 19.26 -33.30
N ARG A 177 -10.12 20.53 -33.51
CA ARG A 177 -9.41 21.37 -32.52
C ARG A 177 -10.22 21.62 -31.25
N ASN A 178 -11.56 21.56 -31.35
CA ASN A 178 -12.48 21.73 -30.23
C ASN A 178 -12.82 20.43 -29.50
N CYS A 179 -12.23 19.29 -29.90
CA CYS A 179 -12.38 18.04 -29.14
C CYS A 179 -11.76 18.17 -27.74
N ARG A 180 -12.55 17.79 -26.75
CA ARG A 180 -12.25 17.70 -25.33
C ARG A 180 -13.00 16.48 -24.78
N LEU A 181 -12.70 16.06 -23.56
CA LEU A 181 -13.32 14.86 -22.97
C LEU A 181 -14.86 14.94 -22.98
N HIS A 182 -15.44 16.08 -22.60
CA HIS A 182 -16.89 16.26 -22.52
C HIS A 182 -17.65 16.16 -23.85
N ASN A 183 -16.98 16.25 -25.01
CA ASN A 183 -17.65 16.25 -26.32
C ASN A 183 -17.10 15.21 -27.31
N CYS A 184 -15.89 14.68 -27.11
CA CYS A 184 -15.27 13.70 -28.00
C CYS A 184 -14.89 12.38 -27.32
N PHE A 185 -15.10 12.25 -26.00
CA PHE A 185 -14.95 10.98 -25.29
C PHE A 185 -16.32 10.44 -24.85
N ASP A 186 -16.54 9.15 -25.08
CA ASP A 186 -17.75 8.43 -24.69
C ASP A 186 -17.58 7.80 -23.31
N TYR A 187 -18.18 8.46 -22.30
CA TYR A 187 -18.18 7.99 -20.92
C TYR A 187 -19.06 6.76 -20.68
N SER A 188 -20.00 6.42 -21.58
CA SER A 188 -20.92 5.28 -21.37
C SER A 188 -20.18 3.95 -21.30
N ARG A 189 -19.05 3.85 -22.01
CA ARG A 189 -18.16 2.67 -22.02
C ARG A 189 -17.06 2.71 -20.97
N CYS A 190 -17.02 3.77 -20.17
CA CYS A 190 -16.09 3.92 -19.05
C CYS A 190 -16.82 4.19 -17.72
N PRO A 191 -17.73 3.29 -17.26
CA PRO A 191 -18.29 3.40 -15.91
C PRO A 191 -17.20 3.51 -14.84
N LEU A 192 -17.45 4.30 -13.79
CA LEU A 192 -16.49 4.54 -12.70
C LEU A 192 -15.96 3.24 -12.04
N THR A 193 -16.78 2.19 -12.01
CA THR A 193 -16.44 0.88 -11.41
C THR A 193 -15.90 -0.14 -12.42
N SER A 194 -15.78 0.21 -13.71
CA SER A 194 -15.40 -0.72 -14.79
C SER A 194 -14.01 -1.33 -14.65
N GLY A 195 -13.14 -0.73 -13.85
CA GLY A 195 -11.74 -1.13 -13.71
C GLY A 195 -10.86 -0.75 -14.91
N PHE A 196 -11.30 0.19 -15.74
CA PHE A 196 -10.56 0.72 -16.90
C PHE A 196 -9.99 -0.37 -17.84
N PRO A 197 -10.82 -1.26 -18.41
CA PRO A 197 -10.35 -2.25 -19.37
C PRO A 197 -9.90 -1.58 -20.68
N VAL A 198 -8.77 -2.00 -21.23
CA VAL A 198 -8.15 -1.43 -22.42
C VAL A 198 -7.94 -2.53 -23.47
N TYR A 199 -8.42 -2.32 -24.69
CA TYR A 199 -8.12 -3.21 -25.82
C TYR A 199 -7.00 -2.61 -26.66
N VAL A 200 -6.05 -3.45 -27.07
CA VAL A 200 -4.92 -3.04 -27.91
C VAL A 200 -5.04 -3.78 -29.23
N TYR A 201 -4.99 -3.04 -30.34
CA TYR A 201 -4.94 -3.65 -31.66
C TYR A 201 -3.58 -4.33 -31.86
N ASN A 202 -3.59 -5.60 -32.28
CA ASN A 202 -2.37 -6.28 -32.70
C ASN A 202 -1.79 -5.55 -33.92
N SER A 203 -0.52 -5.17 -33.85
CA SER A 203 0.11 -4.42 -34.94
C SER A 203 0.36 -5.30 -36.17
N ASP A 204 0.58 -6.60 -36.00
CA ASP A 204 0.82 -7.53 -37.14
C ASP A 204 -0.39 -7.71 -38.06
N ASP A 205 -1.60 -7.42 -37.59
CA ASP A 205 -2.83 -7.59 -38.38
C ASP A 205 -3.00 -6.47 -39.43
N TYR A 206 -2.19 -5.39 -39.38
CA TYR A 206 -2.37 -4.18 -40.18
C TYR A 206 -1.08 -3.72 -40.90
N PRO A 207 -1.18 -3.11 -42.10
CA PRO A 207 0.00 -2.77 -42.89
C PRO A 207 0.97 -1.81 -42.19
N PHE A 208 0.47 -0.80 -41.46
CA PHE A 208 1.33 0.12 -40.71
C PHE A 208 2.22 -0.58 -39.67
N GLY A 209 1.76 -1.69 -39.06
CA GLY A 209 2.53 -2.42 -38.06
C GLY A 209 3.78 -3.12 -38.61
N SER A 210 3.77 -3.48 -39.89
CA SER A 210 4.94 -4.03 -40.59
C SER A 210 6.07 -3.01 -40.82
N SER A 211 5.74 -1.71 -40.77
CA SER A 211 6.69 -0.62 -41.01
C SER A 211 7.34 -0.09 -39.73
N LEU A 212 6.89 -0.54 -38.55
CA LEU A 212 7.37 -0.09 -37.24
C LEU A 212 8.84 -0.46 -36.99
N ASP A 213 9.54 0.35 -36.18
CA ASP A 213 10.80 -0.05 -35.54
C ASP A 213 10.52 -1.30 -34.67
N PRO A 214 11.27 -2.41 -34.88
CA PRO A 214 10.96 -3.70 -34.26
C PRO A 214 11.21 -3.69 -32.75
N LEU A 215 12.10 -2.81 -32.26
CA LEU A 215 12.40 -2.66 -30.85
C LEU A 215 11.25 -1.94 -30.12
N ILE A 216 10.68 -0.90 -30.74
CA ILE A 216 9.47 -0.22 -30.21
C ILE A 216 8.30 -1.19 -30.17
N LYS A 217 8.08 -1.94 -31.26
CA LYS A 217 7.02 -2.95 -31.35
C LYS A 217 7.16 -4.03 -30.27
N GLN A 218 8.35 -4.63 -30.15
CA GLN A 218 8.61 -5.67 -29.15
C GLN A 218 8.46 -5.16 -27.71
N ALA A 219 8.96 -3.94 -27.43
CA ALA A 219 8.81 -3.30 -26.13
C ALA A 219 7.34 -3.07 -25.76
N PHE A 220 6.57 -2.50 -26.69
CA PHE A 220 5.15 -2.26 -26.52
C PHE A 220 4.37 -3.56 -26.31
N GLU A 221 4.62 -4.61 -27.09
CA GLU A 221 3.98 -5.90 -26.92
C GLU A 221 4.34 -6.60 -25.60
N ALA A 222 5.58 -6.45 -25.11
CA ALA A 222 5.97 -6.97 -23.81
C ALA A 222 5.17 -6.29 -22.69
N THR A 223 5.12 -4.96 -22.69
CA THR A 223 4.33 -4.14 -21.76
C THR A 223 2.83 -4.45 -21.82
N VAL A 224 2.26 -4.64 -23.01
CA VAL A 224 0.84 -4.95 -23.19
C VAL A 224 0.47 -6.31 -22.56
N ARG A 225 1.41 -7.27 -22.50
CA ARG A 225 1.19 -8.58 -21.86
C ARG A 225 1.25 -8.54 -20.33
N THR A 226 2.04 -7.62 -19.75
CA THR A 226 2.21 -7.50 -18.28
C THR A 226 1.15 -6.60 -17.64
N ASN A 227 0.60 -5.65 -18.39
CA ASN A 227 -0.24 -4.59 -17.85
C ASN A 227 -1.63 -5.07 -17.39
N VAL A 228 -2.01 -4.70 -16.15
CA VAL A 228 -3.24 -5.15 -15.47
C VAL A 228 -4.54 -4.65 -16.13
N TYR A 229 -4.49 -3.56 -16.90
CA TYR A 229 -5.67 -2.97 -17.54
C TYR A 229 -6.01 -3.59 -18.91
N VAL A 230 -5.08 -4.31 -19.54
CA VAL A 230 -5.26 -4.85 -20.89
C VAL A 230 -6.28 -6.00 -20.89
N THR A 231 -7.11 -6.06 -21.94
CA THR A 231 -8.08 -7.14 -22.15
C THR A 231 -8.14 -7.59 -23.61
N GLU A 232 -8.29 -8.90 -23.82
CA GLU A 232 -8.49 -9.51 -25.13
C GLU A 232 -9.89 -9.24 -25.71
N ASN A 233 -10.87 -8.89 -24.86
CA ASN A 233 -12.27 -8.71 -25.29
C ASN A 233 -12.60 -7.24 -25.59
N ALA A 234 -12.58 -6.90 -26.88
CA ALA A 234 -12.90 -5.57 -27.40
C ALA A 234 -14.28 -5.00 -26.98
N ASN A 235 -15.27 -5.86 -26.67
CA ASN A 235 -16.62 -5.41 -26.34
C ASN A 235 -16.69 -4.73 -24.97
N ILE A 236 -15.88 -5.18 -24.00
CA ILE A 236 -15.87 -4.65 -22.64
C ILE A 236 -14.88 -3.49 -22.45
N ALA A 237 -14.06 -3.18 -23.46
CA ALA A 237 -13.00 -2.18 -23.38
C ALA A 237 -13.56 -0.75 -23.28
N CYS A 238 -13.00 0.03 -22.36
CA CYS A 238 -13.27 1.46 -22.20
C CYS A 238 -12.48 2.30 -23.23
N VAL A 239 -11.22 1.91 -23.51
CA VAL A 239 -10.32 2.57 -24.47
C VAL A 239 -9.74 1.56 -25.46
N TYR A 240 -9.54 1.99 -26.70
CA TYR A 240 -8.86 1.25 -27.76
C TYR A 240 -7.51 1.88 -28.08
N ILE A 241 -6.43 1.09 -28.16
CA ILE A 241 -5.08 1.59 -28.41
C ILE A 241 -4.49 1.07 -29.71
N ILE A 242 -3.93 1.99 -30.50
CA ILE A 242 -3.24 1.73 -31.76
C ILE A 242 -1.80 2.23 -31.63
N LEU A 243 -0.81 1.39 -31.96
CA LEU A 243 0.58 1.79 -32.08
C LEU A 243 0.88 2.21 -33.53
N VAL A 244 1.32 3.45 -33.72
CA VAL A 244 1.75 3.98 -35.05
C VAL A 244 3.26 4.23 -35.09
N GLY A 245 3.88 4.55 -33.93
CA GLY A 245 5.32 4.50 -33.66
C GLY A 245 6.28 5.21 -34.62
N GLU A 246 7.58 5.05 -34.33
CA GLU A 246 8.64 5.35 -35.28
C GLU A 246 8.70 4.24 -36.35
N MET A 247 8.82 4.63 -37.62
CA MET A 247 8.85 3.72 -38.77
C MET A 247 10.26 3.55 -39.33
N GLN A 248 10.54 2.41 -39.96
CA GLN A 248 11.81 2.14 -40.62
C GLN A 248 11.91 2.93 -41.93
N GLU A 249 12.93 3.80 -42.05
CA GLU A 249 13.26 4.44 -43.33
C GLU A 249 13.65 3.38 -44.38
N PRO A 250 13.19 3.49 -45.64
CA PRO A 250 12.44 4.60 -46.24
C PRO A 250 10.92 4.33 -46.34
N VAL A 251 10.37 3.36 -45.60
CA VAL A 251 8.97 2.89 -45.73
C VAL A 251 8.01 3.80 -44.97
N MET A 252 7.98 5.07 -45.33
CA MET A 252 6.97 6.01 -44.84
C MET A 252 5.70 5.94 -45.72
N PRO A 253 4.56 5.47 -45.18
CA PRO A 253 3.29 5.53 -45.89
C PRO A 253 2.86 6.98 -46.06
N LYS A 254 2.08 7.28 -47.10
CA LYS A 254 1.54 8.63 -47.26
C LYS A 254 0.51 8.90 -46.15
N PRO A 255 0.37 10.15 -45.66
CA PRO A 255 -0.63 10.48 -44.64
C PRO A 255 -2.05 10.01 -44.97
N THR A 256 -2.44 10.08 -46.26
CA THR A 256 -3.74 9.59 -46.76
C THR A 256 -3.90 8.07 -46.71
N GLU A 257 -2.82 7.30 -46.82
CA GLU A 257 -2.84 5.83 -46.73
C GLU A 257 -3.00 5.40 -45.27
N LEU A 258 -2.30 6.08 -44.35
CA LEU A 258 -2.47 5.88 -42.91
C LEU A 258 -3.89 6.28 -42.43
N GLU A 259 -4.45 7.38 -42.94
CA GLU A 259 -5.83 7.78 -42.67
C GLU A 259 -6.83 6.67 -43.05
N GLN A 260 -6.74 6.16 -44.28
CA GLN A 260 -7.61 5.07 -44.76
C GLN A 260 -7.46 3.80 -43.92
N GLN A 261 -6.24 3.46 -43.49
CA GLN A 261 -6.00 2.30 -42.62
C GLN A 261 -6.63 2.49 -41.24
N LEU A 262 -6.51 3.67 -40.61
CA LEU A 262 -7.16 3.98 -39.33
C LEU A 262 -8.68 3.87 -39.41
N HIS A 263 -9.30 4.42 -40.47
CA HIS A 263 -10.75 4.30 -40.68
C HIS A 263 -11.23 2.88 -41.02
N SER A 264 -10.32 1.98 -41.45
CA SER A 264 -10.64 0.58 -41.75
C SER A 264 -10.64 -0.35 -40.52
N LEU A 265 -10.20 0.12 -39.35
CA LEU A 265 -10.10 -0.69 -38.14
C LEU A 265 -11.49 -1.13 -37.63
N PRO A 266 -11.66 -2.41 -37.23
CA PRO A 266 -12.99 -2.99 -36.98
C PRO A 266 -13.78 -2.33 -35.84
N TYR A 267 -13.12 -1.76 -34.83
CA TYR A 267 -13.79 -1.07 -33.72
C TYR A 267 -13.71 0.46 -33.81
N TRP A 268 -13.19 1.04 -34.90
CA TRP A 268 -13.13 2.51 -35.12
C TRP A 268 -14.51 3.18 -35.13
N ARG A 269 -15.56 2.39 -35.39
CA ARG A 269 -16.98 2.75 -35.55
C ARG A 269 -17.23 3.68 -36.73
N THR A 270 -16.80 4.93 -36.62
CA THR A 270 -17.09 6.02 -37.56
C THR A 270 -16.01 7.10 -37.54
N ASP A 271 -15.55 7.45 -36.34
CA ASP A 271 -14.79 8.68 -36.06
C ASP A 271 -13.85 8.54 -34.85
N GLY A 272 -13.49 7.31 -34.45
CA GLY A 272 -12.42 7.06 -33.47
C GLY A 272 -12.77 7.39 -32.02
N HIS A 273 -14.06 7.33 -31.63
CA HIS A 273 -14.47 7.47 -30.22
C HIS A 273 -13.67 6.52 -29.31
N ASN A 274 -13.17 7.04 -28.19
CA ASN A 274 -12.34 6.33 -27.20
C ASN A 274 -11.10 5.62 -27.77
N HIS A 275 -10.65 5.99 -28.97
CA HIS A 275 -9.38 5.53 -29.50
C HIS A 275 -8.22 6.41 -29.02
N LEU A 276 -7.07 5.79 -28.84
CA LEU A 276 -5.80 6.41 -28.52
C LEU A 276 -4.77 5.94 -29.55
N ILE A 277 -4.17 6.88 -30.28
CA ILE A 277 -3.07 6.62 -31.19
C ILE A 277 -1.78 6.97 -30.47
N ILE A 278 -0.89 5.98 -30.30
CA ILE A 278 0.41 6.16 -29.66
C ILE A 278 1.52 6.17 -30.73
N ASN A 279 2.27 7.27 -30.79
CA ASN A 279 3.45 7.46 -31.63
C ASN A 279 4.67 7.70 -30.73
N LEU A 280 5.34 6.61 -30.34
CA LEU A 280 6.57 6.66 -29.54
C LEU A 280 7.78 6.92 -30.44
N SER A 281 8.59 7.92 -30.07
CA SER A 281 9.89 8.19 -30.70
C SER A 281 11.03 7.48 -29.95
N ARG A 282 11.91 6.77 -30.66
CA ARG A 282 13.17 6.27 -30.10
C ARG A 282 14.35 7.18 -30.46
N LYS A 283 14.33 7.78 -31.65
CA LYS A 283 15.35 8.73 -32.11
C LYS A 283 14.93 10.19 -31.85
N SER A 284 15.91 11.10 -31.83
CA SER A 284 15.64 12.54 -31.78
C SER A 284 15.05 13.10 -33.07
N GLU A 285 15.26 12.39 -34.17
CA GLU A 285 14.87 12.76 -35.52
C GLU A 285 13.38 12.48 -35.82
N THR A 286 12.66 11.76 -34.94
CA THR A 286 11.29 11.30 -35.19
C THR A 286 10.31 12.43 -35.47
N GLN A 287 9.82 12.48 -36.72
CA GLN A 287 8.87 13.48 -37.18
C GLN A 287 7.42 13.14 -36.79
N ASN A 288 6.55 14.14 -36.87
CA ASN A 288 5.12 14.00 -36.61
C ASN A 288 4.38 13.53 -37.87
N PHE A 289 4.37 12.22 -38.11
CA PHE A 289 3.71 11.58 -39.26
C PHE A 289 2.17 11.68 -39.22
N ILE A 290 1.60 11.98 -38.05
CA ILE A 290 0.15 12.15 -37.84
C ILE A 290 -0.28 13.60 -38.19
N TYR A 291 0.66 14.47 -38.54
CA TYR A 291 0.36 15.84 -38.95
C TYR A 291 -0.51 15.86 -40.22
N ASN A 292 -1.57 16.66 -40.19
CA ASN A 292 -2.54 16.81 -41.28
C ASN A 292 -3.32 15.53 -41.65
N ILE A 293 -3.50 14.59 -40.72
CA ILE A 293 -4.38 13.41 -40.83
C ILE A 293 -5.69 13.64 -40.05
N SER A 294 -6.83 13.23 -40.60
CA SER A 294 -8.12 13.28 -39.89
C SER A 294 -8.30 12.08 -38.94
N THR A 295 -7.77 12.19 -37.73
CA THR A 295 -7.96 11.16 -36.68
C THR A 295 -9.35 11.21 -35.98
N GLY A 296 -10.26 12.06 -36.47
CA GLY A 296 -11.57 12.28 -35.87
C GLY A 296 -11.49 12.69 -34.39
N ARG A 297 -12.02 11.84 -33.52
CA ARG A 297 -12.06 12.01 -32.06
C ARG A 297 -10.97 11.24 -31.31
N ALA A 298 -10.15 10.44 -31.99
CA ALA A 298 -9.09 9.70 -31.32
C ALA A 298 -8.12 10.68 -30.62
N MET A 299 -7.74 10.35 -29.38
CA MET A 299 -6.67 11.02 -28.64
C MET A 299 -5.32 10.66 -29.26
N ILE A 300 -4.36 11.58 -29.25
CA ILE A 300 -3.01 11.35 -29.76
C ILE A 300 -2.02 11.44 -28.60
N ALA A 301 -1.15 10.44 -28.48
CA ALA A 301 -0.03 10.40 -27.54
C ALA A 301 1.28 10.35 -28.32
N GLN A 302 2.05 11.44 -28.35
CA GLN A 302 3.30 11.54 -29.14
C GLN A 302 4.31 12.55 -28.58
N SER A 303 5.57 12.46 -29.05
CA SER A 303 6.70 13.26 -28.56
C SER A 303 6.95 14.56 -29.35
N THR A 304 6.31 14.73 -30.50
CA THR A 304 6.43 15.94 -31.35
C THR A 304 5.04 16.50 -31.65
N PHE A 305 4.76 17.75 -31.30
CA PHE A 305 3.44 18.40 -31.47
C PHE A 305 3.53 19.83 -32.03
N TYR A 306 2.51 20.21 -32.81
CA TYR A 306 2.26 21.59 -33.24
C TYR A 306 0.97 22.14 -32.59
N ASP A 307 0.91 23.45 -32.31
CA ASP A 307 -0.23 24.12 -31.65
C ASP A 307 -1.57 23.94 -32.39
N VAL A 308 -1.52 23.85 -33.71
CA VAL A 308 -2.71 23.63 -34.55
C VAL A 308 -3.31 22.24 -34.38
N GLN A 309 -2.52 21.26 -33.95
CA GLN A 309 -2.91 19.85 -33.78
C GLN A 309 -3.15 19.50 -32.30
N TYR A 310 -2.31 20.00 -31.39
CA TYR A 310 -2.35 19.66 -29.97
C TYR A 310 -3.62 20.17 -29.30
N ARG A 311 -4.36 19.28 -28.62
CA ARG A 311 -5.57 19.61 -27.87
C ARG A 311 -5.29 19.50 -26.37
N PRO A 312 -5.06 20.63 -25.65
CA PRO A 312 -4.75 20.60 -24.22
C PRO A 312 -5.81 19.87 -23.39
N GLY A 313 -5.36 18.97 -22.52
CA GLY A 313 -6.23 18.12 -21.68
C GLY A 313 -6.96 16.99 -22.43
N PHE A 314 -6.68 16.78 -23.72
CA PHE A 314 -7.23 15.69 -24.53
C PHE A 314 -6.13 14.84 -25.17
N ASP A 315 -5.15 15.48 -25.81
CA ASP A 315 -3.93 14.82 -26.27
C ASP A 315 -2.90 14.69 -25.14
N ILE A 316 -1.84 13.91 -25.35
CA ILE A 316 -0.82 13.59 -24.35
C ILE A 316 0.57 13.78 -24.97
N VAL A 317 1.37 14.69 -24.43
CA VAL A 317 2.81 14.75 -24.75
C VAL A 317 3.52 13.62 -24.01
N VAL A 318 4.15 12.70 -24.76
CA VAL A 318 4.89 11.56 -24.18
C VAL A 318 6.40 11.75 -24.26
N SER A 319 7.12 11.11 -23.34
CA SER A 319 8.58 11.01 -23.40
C SER A 319 9.03 10.11 -24.57
N PRO A 320 10.21 10.36 -25.17
CA PRO A 320 10.86 9.38 -26.03
C PRO A 320 11.13 8.09 -25.27
N LEU A 321 11.10 6.97 -25.99
CA LEU A 321 11.39 5.63 -25.49
C LEU A 321 12.86 5.29 -25.75
N VAL A 322 13.75 5.85 -24.93
CA VAL A 322 15.20 5.59 -25.02
C VAL A 322 15.52 4.15 -24.56
N HIS A 323 14.98 3.77 -23.41
CA HIS A 323 15.13 2.45 -22.79
C HIS A 323 13.96 1.55 -23.17
N ALA A 324 13.92 1.11 -24.43
CA ALA A 324 12.80 0.33 -24.96
C ALA A 324 12.72 -1.10 -24.37
N MET A 325 13.86 -1.81 -24.35
CA MET A 325 13.98 -3.22 -23.92
C MET A 325 15.08 -3.44 -22.86
N SER A 326 15.81 -2.39 -22.49
CA SER A 326 16.85 -2.41 -21.46
C SER A 326 16.31 -1.81 -20.19
N GLU A 327 16.25 -2.58 -19.10
CA GLU A 327 16.04 -1.98 -17.78
C GLU A 327 17.25 -1.10 -17.44
N PRO A 328 17.04 0.14 -16.95
CA PRO A 328 18.14 0.99 -16.53
C PRO A 328 18.86 0.36 -15.33
N ASN A 329 20.19 0.22 -15.42
CA ASN A 329 20.96 -0.25 -14.29
C ASN A 329 21.00 0.81 -13.17
N PHE A 330 20.15 0.65 -12.16
CA PHE A 330 20.05 1.58 -11.03
C PHE A 330 21.37 1.74 -10.24
N LEU A 331 22.34 0.84 -10.40
CA LEU A 331 23.69 0.95 -9.80
C LEU A 331 24.64 1.86 -10.61
N GLU A 332 24.39 2.06 -11.91
CA GLU A 332 25.16 2.95 -12.78
C GLU A 332 24.62 4.39 -12.79
N ILE A 333 23.47 4.60 -12.15
CA ILE A 333 22.84 5.91 -12.00
C ILE A 333 23.77 6.86 -11.20
N PRO A 334 24.07 8.06 -11.72
CA PRO A 334 24.92 9.01 -11.02
C PRO A 334 24.33 9.45 -9.68
N PRO A 335 25.14 9.56 -8.61
CA PRO A 335 24.67 10.02 -7.32
C PRO A 335 24.14 11.45 -7.39
N GLN A 336 23.13 11.75 -6.58
CA GLN A 336 22.54 13.08 -6.45
C GLN A 336 23.50 14.09 -5.80
N VAL A 337 24.50 13.59 -5.06
CA VAL A 337 25.58 14.36 -4.42
C VAL A 337 26.92 14.08 -5.14
N PRO A 338 27.84 15.07 -5.26
CA PRO A 338 27.75 16.44 -4.76
C PRO A 338 26.70 17.28 -5.52
N VAL A 339 26.06 18.20 -4.79
CA VAL A 339 24.97 19.03 -5.32
C VAL A 339 25.47 19.93 -6.45
N LYS A 340 26.57 20.65 -6.24
CA LYS A 340 27.30 21.35 -7.30
C LYS A 340 28.31 20.40 -7.94
N ARG A 341 28.29 20.32 -9.27
CA ARG A 341 29.20 19.52 -10.11
C ARG A 341 30.23 20.43 -10.81
N LYS A 342 31.13 19.85 -11.59
CA LYS A 342 32.25 20.56 -12.25
C LYS A 342 31.79 21.77 -13.06
N TYR A 343 30.77 21.59 -13.90
CA TYR A 343 30.18 22.68 -14.69
C TYR A 343 28.92 23.22 -13.99
N LEU A 344 28.75 24.55 -14.00
CA LEU A 344 27.52 25.19 -13.56
C LEU A 344 26.38 24.77 -14.50
N PHE A 345 26.53 25.04 -15.80
CA PHE A 345 25.63 24.51 -16.82
C PHE A 345 26.41 24.11 -18.08
N SER A 346 25.80 23.23 -18.89
CA SER A 346 26.31 22.88 -20.21
C SER A 346 25.24 22.91 -21.30
N PHE A 347 25.67 23.17 -22.54
CA PHE A 347 24.86 23.07 -23.75
C PHE A 347 25.68 22.46 -24.90
N GLN A 348 25.08 21.55 -25.66
CA GLN A 348 25.62 21.07 -26.94
C GLN A 348 24.49 20.99 -27.98
N GLY A 349 24.72 21.59 -29.15
CA GLY A 349 23.85 21.45 -30.31
C GLY A 349 24.19 22.41 -31.43
N GLU A 350 23.77 22.09 -32.65
CA GLU A 350 24.06 22.87 -33.87
C GLU A 350 22.76 23.17 -34.65
N LYS A 351 22.67 24.37 -35.25
CA LYS A 351 21.53 24.80 -36.07
C LYS A 351 21.74 24.33 -37.51
N ILE A 352 20.74 23.73 -38.16
CA ILE A 352 20.90 23.30 -39.57
C ILE A 352 20.86 24.48 -40.56
N GLU A 353 20.28 25.62 -40.18
CA GLU A 353 20.30 26.82 -41.04
C GLU A 353 21.73 27.33 -41.32
N SER A 354 22.68 27.18 -40.38
CA SER A 354 24.11 27.49 -40.61
C SER A 354 24.81 26.54 -41.60
N LEU A 355 24.27 25.34 -41.83
CA LEU A 355 24.74 24.43 -42.89
C LEU A 355 24.20 24.82 -44.28
N ARG A 356 23.10 25.60 -44.35
CA ARG A 356 22.60 26.16 -45.62
C ARG A 356 23.27 27.49 -45.95
N SER A 357 23.48 28.38 -44.98
CA SER A 357 24.16 29.66 -45.25
C SER A 357 25.60 29.46 -45.76
N SER A 358 26.33 28.47 -45.23
CA SER A 358 27.66 28.07 -45.71
C SER A 358 27.68 27.41 -47.11
N LEU A 359 26.51 27.09 -47.68
CA LEU A 359 26.32 26.70 -49.09
C LEU A 359 25.67 27.80 -49.94
N GLN A 360 25.27 28.93 -49.34
CA GLN A 360 24.38 29.92 -49.95
C GLN A 360 24.82 31.37 -49.70
N GLU A 361 26.10 31.58 -49.39
CA GLU A 361 26.82 32.87 -49.19
C GLU A 361 26.87 33.81 -50.44
N VAL A 362 25.95 33.64 -51.39
CA VAL A 362 25.93 34.35 -52.68
C VAL A 362 24.56 35.02 -52.97
N ARG A 363 23.53 34.87 -52.12
CA ARG A 363 22.15 35.27 -52.49
C ARG A 363 21.29 36.00 -51.44
N SER A 364 21.86 36.64 -50.42
CA SER A 364 21.09 37.47 -49.48
C SER A 364 21.82 38.77 -49.12
N PHE A 365 21.81 39.73 -50.05
CA PHE A 365 22.23 41.12 -49.82
C PHE A 365 21.12 42.14 -50.15
N GLU A 366 19.90 41.68 -50.44
CA GLU A 366 18.77 42.52 -50.90
C GLU A 366 17.52 42.48 -49.99
N GLU A 367 17.45 41.59 -48.98
CA GLU A 367 16.28 41.47 -48.08
C GLU A 367 16.40 42.23 -46.73
N GLU A 368 17.52 42.92 -46.45
CA GLU A 368 17.68 43.70 -45.20
C GLU A 368 16.96 45.07 -45.19
N ILE A 369 16.21 45.43 -46.25
CA ILE A 369 15.67 46.79 -46.45
C ILE A 369 14.22 46.97 -45.96
N GLU A 370 13.47 45.91 -45.66
CA GLU A 370 12.15 46.01 -45.01
C GLU A 370 12.23 45.67 -43.52
N GLY A 371 12.27 46.72 -42.70
CA GLY A 371 12.55 46.66 -41.26
C GLY A 371 11.45 46.01 -40.40
N ASN A 372 11.34 44.68 -40.46
CA ASN A 372 10.65 43.84 -39.48
C ASN A 372 11.24 42.41 -39.44
N ALA A 373 12.57 42.30 -39.40
CA ALA A 373 13.20 41.07 -38.93
C ALA A 373 12.83 40.87 -37.44
N PRO A 374 12.20 39.75 -37.04
CA PRO A 374 12.16 39.38 -35.64
C PRO A 374 13.61 39.18 -35.21
N ALA A 375 14.08 39.94 -34.23
CA ALA A 375 15.45 39.80 -33.74
C ALA A 375 15.69 38.33 -33.36
N ASP A 376 16.60 37.64 -34.05
CA ASP A 376 16.81 36.21 -33.81
C ASP A 376 17.33 36.04 -32.39
N TYR A 377 16.45 35.53 -31.52
CA TYR A 377 16.78 35.28 -30.12
C TYR A 377 17.92 34.27 -30.01
N ASP A 378 18.08 33.38 -31.00
CA ASP A 378 19.11 32.36 -31.00
C ASP A 378 20.52 33.00 -31.16
N ASP A 379 20.70 34.02 -32.00
CA ASP A 379 21.96 34.78 -32.09
C ASP A 379 22.32 35.48 -30.78
N ARG A 380 21.33 36.14 -30.15
CA ARG A 380 21.50 36.75 -28.82
C ARG A 380 21.85 35.69 -27.77
N ILE A 381 21.27 34.50 -27.86
CA ILE A 381 21.60 33.38 -26.97
C ILE A 381 23.04 32.92 -27.17
N ILE A 382 23.48 32.69 -28.41
CA ILE A 382 24.86 32.30 -28.74
C ILE A 382 25.86 33.34 -28.18
N THR A 383 25.66 34.62 -28.46
CA THR A 383 26.55 35.71 -28.01
C THR A 383 26.59 35.80 -26.49
N THR A 384 25.44 35.73 -25.82
CA THR A 384 25.36 35.81 -24.35
C THR A 384 26.07 34.62 -23.69
N LEU A 385 25.83 33.41 -24.17
CA LEU A 385 26.39 32.20 -23.57
C LEU A 385 27.91 32.07 -23.81
N LYS A 386 28.41 32.47 -24.99
CA LYS A 386 29.85 32.58 -25.25
C LYS A 386 30.50 33.60 -24.31
N ALA A 387 29.91 34.80 -24.17
CA ALA A 387 30.44 35.81 -23.25
C ALA A 387 30.49 35.33 -21.78
N VAL A 388 29.50 34.53 -21.33
CA VAL A 388 29.53 33.90 -20.01
C VAL A 388 30.66 32.87 -19.90
N GLN A 389 30.88 32.03 -20.91
CA GLN A 389 31.99 31.06 -20.94
C GLN A 389 33.37 31.76 -20.93
N ASP A 390 33.53 32.82 -21.73
CA ASP A 390 34.77 33.60 -21.82
C ASP A 390 35.08 34.39 -20.55
N SER A 391 34.06 34.76 -19.76
CA SER A 391 34.23 35.45 -18.47
C SER A 391 35.02 34.63 -17.43
N LYS A 392 35.01 33.30 -17.54
CA LYS A 392 35.66 32.34 -16.63
C LYS A 392 35.31 32.51 -15.13
N LEU A 393 34.19 33.17 -14.82
CA LEU A 393 33.69 33.34 -13.44
C LEU A 393 33.26 32.02 -12.82
N ASP A 394 32.65 31.15 -13.62
CA ASP A 394 32.28 29.78 -13.30
C ASP A 394 32.65 28.87 -14.48
N PHE A 395 32.85 27.59 -14.23
CA PHE A 395 33.06 26.62 -15.30
C PHE A 395 31.74 26.38 -16.05
N VAL A 396 31.67 26.86 -17.28
CA VAL A 396 30.55 26.67 -18.21
C VAL A 396 31.09 26.03 -19.49
N LEU A 397 30.32 25.13 -20.10
CA LEU A 397 30.65 24.54 -21.41
C LEU A 397 29.48 24.70 -22.37
N VAL A 398 29.64 25.53 -23.40
CA VAL A 398 28.67 25.65 -24.49
C VAL A 398 29.34 25.38 -25.83
N GLU A 399 28.79 24.45 -26.61
CA GLU A 399 29.27 24.11 -27.95
C GLU A 399 28.09 24.25 -28.94
N PHE A 400 28.24 25.16 -29.91
CA PHE A 400 27.21 25.50 -30.91
C PHE A 400 27.48 24.85 -32.29
N THR A 401 28.52 24.04 -32.37
CA THR A 401 29.02 23.36 -33.58
C THR A 401 29.44 21.95 -33.17
N CYS A 402 28.82 20.93 -33.74
CA CYS A 402 29.13 19.54 -33.45
C CYS A 402 30.42 19.10 -34.16
N LYS A 403 31.16 18.15 -33.58
CA LYS A 403 32.37 17.58 -34.20
C LYS A 403 32.06 16.65 -35.38
N ASN A 404 30.87 16.04 -35.35
CA ASN A 404 30.33 15.15 -36.37
C ASN A 404 29.13 15.84 -37.03
N GLN A 405 28.77 15.45 -38.26
CA GLN A 405 27.59 16.01 -38.95
C GLN A 405 26.31 15.81 -38.13
N PRO A 406 25.63 16.90 -37.71
CA PRO A 406 24.39 16.80 -36.96
C PRO A 406 23.23 16.30 -37.83
N LYS A 407 22.31 15.55 -37.23
CA LYS A 407 20.98 15.23 -37.78
C LYS A 407 19.92 15.89 -36.89
N ALA A 408 19.11 16.79 -37.44
CA ALA A 408 17.96 17.35 -36.75
C ALA A 408 16.66 16.80 -37.36
N SER A 409 15.63 16.63 -36.52
CA SER A 409 14.28 16.31 -37.00
C SER A 409 13.69 17.46 -37.82
N LEU A 410 13.91 18.70 -37.35
CA LEU A 410 13.25 19.92 -37.81
C LEU A 410 14.29 21.02 -38.13
N PRO A 411 14.06 21.87 -39.16
CA PRO A 411 15.04 22.90 -39.57
C PRO A 411 15.33 23.96 -38.49
N THR A 412 14.33 24.30 -37.68
CA THR A 412 14.37 25.33 -36.62
C THR A 412 14.81 24.79 -35.26
N GLU A 413 15.23 23.51 -35.19
CA GLU A 413 15.66 22.83 -33.98
C GLU A 413 17.18 22.76 -33.87
N TRP A 414 17.68 22.87 -32.64
CA TRP A 414 19.07 22.59 -32.30
C TRP A 414 19.31 21.08 -32.34
N ALA A 415 20.07 20.60 -33.33
CA ALA A 415 20.44 19.19 -33.43
C ALA A 415 21.20 18.70 -32.18
N LEU A 416 21.17 17.39 -31.91
CA LEU A 416 21.99 16.79 -30.85
C LEU A 416 23.39 16.49 -31.40
N CYS A 417 24.43 16.78 -30.61
CA CYS A 417 25.81 16.43 -30.97
C CYS A 417 26.20 15.04 -30.45
N GLY A 418 27.07 14.35 -31.20
CA GLY A 418 27.74 13.11 -30.77
C GLY A 418 26.79 11.92 -30.56
N GLU A 419 27.35 10.85 -30.01
CA GLU A 419 26.54 9.72 -29.54
C GLU A 419 25.94 10.02 -28.16
N ARG A 420 24.97 9.20 -27.74
CA ARG A 420 24.29 9.38 -26.45
C ARG A 420 25.28 9.36 -25.28
N ASP A 421 26.20 8.41 -25.27
CA ASP A 421 27.08 8.22 -24.12
C ASP A 421 28.06 9.39 -23.93
N ASP A 422 28.55 9.99 -25.02
CA ASP A 422 29.34 11.23 -25.00
C ASP A 422 28.58 12.37 -24.29
N ARG A 423 27.28 12.54 -24.62
CA ARG A 423 26.42 13.56 -23.99
C ARG A 423 26.20 13.26 -22.51
N LEU A 424 25.98 11.99 -22.16
CA LEU A 424 25.79 11.60 -20.77
C LEU A 424 27.05 11.82 -19.93
N GLU A 425 28.25 11.60 -20.46
CA GLU A 425 29.50 11.91 -19.75
C GLU A 425 29.62 13.40 -19.42
N LEU A 426 29.25 14.29 -20.34
CA LEU A 426 29.20 15.73 -20.07
C LEU A 426 28.13 16.06 -19.01
N LEU A 427 26.90 15.57 -19.18
CA LEU A 427 25.79 15.89 -18.29
C LEU A 427 26.01 15.34 -16.86
N LYS A 428 26.72 14.21 -16.71
CA LYS A 428 27.21 13.69 -15.41
C LYS A 428 28.09 14.69 -14.67
N LEU A 429 28.82 15.55 -15.38
CA LEU A 429 29.69 16.59 -14.83
C LEU A 429 29.01 17.96 -14.68
N SER A 430 27.76 18.11 -15.14
CA SER A 430 27.03 19.38 -15.17
C SER A 430 25.97 19.48 -14.08
N THR A 431 25.88 20.64 -13.43
CA THR A 431 24.87 20.89 -12.38
C THR A 431 23.49 21.10 -12.99
N PHE A 432 23.45 21.94 -14.03
CA PHE A 432 22.29 22.22 -14.87
C PHE A 432 22.53 21.76 -16.32
N ALA A 433 21.46 21.33 -16.99
CA ALA A 433 21.46 21.02 -18.42
C ALA A 433 20.62 22.05 -19.17
N LEU A 434 21.23 22.83 -20.07
CA LEU A 434 20.49 23.83 -20.82
C LEU A 434 19.75 23.20 -22.01
N ILE A 435 18.48 23.53 -22.17
CA ILE A 435 17.62 23.03 -23.25
C ILE A 435 17.03 24.24 -23.97
N ILE A 436 17.55 24.54 -25.16
CA ILE A 436 17.04 25.64 -25.99
C ILE A 436 15.87 25.11 -26.82
N THR A 437 14.67 25.68 -26.67
CA THR A 437 13.53 25.28 -27.49
C THR A 437 13.70 25.77 -28.94
N PRO A 438 13.13 25.09 -29.94
CA PRO A 438 13.18 25.53 -31.34
C PRO A 438 12.65 26.96 -31.57
N GLY A 439 13.01 27.54 -32.70
CA GLY A 439 12.59 28.90 -33.09
C GLY A 439 11.14 29.03 -33.56
N ASP A 440 10.51 27.93 -34.01
CA ASP A 440 9.14 27.94 -34.54
C ASP A 440 8.10 28.04 -33.40
N THR A 441 7.45 29.19 -33.29
CA THR A 441 6.36 29.47 -32.32
C THR A 441 5.14 28.56 -32.46
N ARG A 442 4.99 27.83 -33.58
CA ARG A 442 3.91 26.85 -33.80
C ARG A 442 4.25 25.48 -33.21
N LEU A 443 5.50 25.23 -32.83
CA LEU A 443 5.95 23.96 -32.28
C LEU A 443 5.78 23.95 -30.76
N VAL A 444 5.01 22.99 -30.27
CA VAL A 444 4.72 22.82 -28.82
C VAL A 444 5.85 22.06 -28.13
N ILE A 445 6.40 21.05 -28.81
CA ILE A 445 7.56 20.25 -28.38
C ILE A 445 8.05 19.39 -29.56
N SER A 446 9.34 19.03 -29.56
CA SER A 446 9.98 18.07 -30.45
C SER A 446 10.55 16.87 -29.69
N ALA A 447 10.69 15.75 -30.39
CA ALA A 447 11.41 14.57 -29.92
C ALA A 447 12.85 14.91 -29.47
N GLY A 448 13.58 15.79 -30.16
CA GLY A 448 14.91 16.24 -29.74
C GLY A 448 14.94 17.06 -28.44
N CYS A 449 13.94 17.93 -28.22
CA CYS A 449 13.77 18.65 -26.95
C CYS A 449 13.41 17.68 -25.80
N ALA A 450 12.53 16.72 -26.06
CA ALA A 450 12.15 15.70 -25.09
C ALA A 450 13.31 14.72 -24.78
N MET A 451 14.18 14.44 -25.75
CA MET A 451 15.41 13.65 -25.58
C MET A 451 16.40 14.34 -24.64
N ARG A 452 16.68 15.65 -24.85
CA ARG A 452 17.54 16.42 -23.95
C ARG A 452 17.00 16.45 -22.51
N LEU A 453 15.69 16.56 -22.35
CA LEU A 453 15.02 16.52 -21.04
C LEU A 453 15.22 15.15 -20.37
N PHE A 454 15.01 14.06 -21.13
CA PHE A 454 15.23 12.70 -20.65
C PHE A 454 16.67 12.48 -20.18
N GLU A 455 17.67 12.81 -21.02
CA GLU A 455 19.09 12.62 -20.73
C GLU A 455 19.52 13.43 -19.49
N ALA A 456 19.03 14.65 -19.33
CA ALA A 456 19.30 15.48 -18.15
C ALA A 456 18.78 14.85 -16.85
N LEU A 457 17.53 14.40 -16.84
CA LEU A 457 16.90 13.77 -15.67
C LEU A 457 17.57 12.43 -15.32
N GLU A 458 17.90 11.61 -16.33
CA GLU A 458 18.60 10.32 -16.16
C GLU A 458 19.89 10.46 -15.34
N VAL A 459 20.71 11.46 -15.64
CA VAL A 459 21.98 11.70 -14.90
C VAL A 459 21.84 12.67 -13.73
N GLY A 460 20.63 13.15 -13.44
CA GLY A 460 20.37 14.10 -12.36
C GLY A 460 20.95 15.50 -12.58
N ALA A 461 21.15 15.93 -13.83
CA ALA A 461 21.41 17.33 -14.14
C ALA A 461 20.06 18.08 -14.20
N ILE A 462 19.95 19.24 -13.53
CA ILE A 462 18.66 19.95 -13.44
C ILE A 462 18.36 20.60 -14.81
N PRO A 463 17.24 20.30 -15.48
CA PRO A 463 16.92 20.88 -16.78
C PRO A 463 16.61 22.38 -16.65
N VAL A 464 17.16 23.18 -17.56
CA VAL A 464 16.90 24.62 -17.70
C VAL A 464 16.39 24.86 -19.11
N VAL A 465 15.08 25.03 -19.24
CA VAL A 465 14.39 25.10 -20.53
C VAL A 465 14.19 26.57 -20.94
N LEU A 466 14.81 26.96 -22.05
CA LEU A 466 14.73 28.31 -22.60
C LEU A 466 13.61 28.41 -23.64
N GLY A 467 12.40 28.71 -23.17
CA GLY A 467 11.17 28.85 -23.95
C GLY A 467 9.92 28.66 -23.09
N GLU A 468 8.99 29.61 -23.17
CA GLU A 468 7.77 29.61 -22.32
C GLU A 468 6.59 28.84 -22.95
N GLN A 469 6.57 28.71 -24.28
CA GLN A 469 5.47 28.08 -25.02
C GLN A 469 5.54 26.53 -25.04
N VAL A 470 6.61 25.96 -24.48
CA VAL A 470 6.85 24.51 -24.52
C VAL A 470 5.92 23.75 -23.58
N GLN A 471 5.35 22.64 -24.05
CA GLN A 471 4.65 21.68 -23.20
C GLN A 471 5.53 20.46 -23.03
N LEU A 472 6.17 20.33 -21.86
CA LEU A 472 6.98 19.18 -21.50
C LEU A 472 6.12 17.90 -21.39
N PRO A 473 6.71 16.69 -21.43
CA PRO A 473 5.97 15.44 -21.27
C PRO A 473 5.09 15.45 -20.02
N TYR A 474 3.84 15.00 -20.18
CA TYR A 474 2.84 14.90 -19.11
C TYR A 474 2.61 16.20 -18.29
N ASN A 475 2.78 17.38 -18.91
CA ASN A 475 2.64 18.70 -18.26
C ASN A 475 1.25 18.97 -17.63
N ASP A 476 0.23 18.17 -17.95
CA ASP A 476 -1.10 18.24 -17.33
C ASP A 476 -1.17 17.63 -15.92
N VAL A 477 -0.19 16.79 -15.54
CA VAL A 477 -0.14 16.10 -14.25
C VAL A 477 1.19 16.27 -13.50
N ILE A 478 2.31 16.43 -14.22
CA ILE A 478 3.65 16.66 -13.65
C ILE A 478 3.89 18.14 -13.36
N ARG A 479 4.37 18.42 -12.15
CA ARG A 479 4.79 19.76 -11.69
C ARG A 479 6.25 20.04 -12.05
N TRP A 480 6.46 20.41 -13.30
CA TRP A 480 7.82 20.68 -13.83
C TRP A 480 8.60 21.74 -13.05
N ASN A 481 7.94 22.73 -12.43
CA ASN A 481 8.58 23.74 -11.58
C ASN A 481 9.35 23.17 -10.37
N GLU A 482 9.06 21.93 -9.96
CA GLU A 482 9.74 21.26 -8.84
C GLU A 482 10.97 20.44 -9.28
N ALA A 483 11.18 20.27 -10.59
CA ALA A 483 12.28 19.46 -11.16
C ALA A 483 13.12 20.19 -12.21
N ALA A 484 12.59 21.23 -12.85
CA ALA A 484 13.20 21.98 -13.94
C ALA A 484 12.92 23.49 -13.83
N LEU A 485 13.78 24.30 -14.45
CA LEU A 485 13.62 25.75 -14.54
C LEU A 485 13.16 26.13 -15.95
N ILE A 486 11.93 26.63 -16.09
CA ILE A 486 11.40 27.11 -17.37
C ILE A 486 11.57 28.63 -17.40
N ILE A 487 12.36 29.13 -18.36
CA ILE A 487 12.77 30.54 -18.45
C ILE A 487 12.45 31.06 -19.88
N PRO A 488 11.77 32.22 -20.04
CA PRO A 488 11.55 32.79 -21.37
C PRO A 488 12.86 33.17 -22.08
N LYS A 489 13.00 32.84 -23.37
CA LYS A 489 14.19 33.19 -24.20
C LYS A 489 14.68 34.65 -24.03
N PRO A 490 13.82 35.69 -23.92
CA PRO A 490 14.29 37.07 -23.73
C PRO A 490 15.14 37.33 -22.47
N ARG A 491 15.03 36.48 -21.42
CA ARG A 491 15.77 36.58 -20.16
C ARG A 491 17.15 35.91 -20.19
N ILE A 492 17.66 35.49 -21.35
CA ILE A 492 18.96 34.78 -21.45
C ILE A 492 20.12 35.49 -20.72
N THR A 493 20.14 36.82 -20.71
CA THR A 493 21.15 37.64 -20.02
C THR A 493 21.11 37.54 -18.49
N GLU A 494 20.01 37.05 -17.91
CA GLU A 494 19.85 36.86 -16.46
C GLU A 494 20.18 35.43 -16.02
N VAL A 495 20.26 34.47 -16.95
CA VAL A 495 20.33 33.02 -16.63
C VAL A 495 21.55 32.67 -15.77
N HIS A 496 22.74 33.17 -16.09
CA HIS A 496 23.95 32.90 -15.29
C HIS A 496 23.82 33.38 -13.83
N PHE A 497 23.24 34.56 -13.62
CA PHE A 497 22.95 35.08 -12.29
C PHE A 497 21.89 34.25 -11.55
N LEU A 498 20.78 33.94 -12.24
CA LEU A 498 19.68 33.15 -11.68
C LEU A 498 20.19 31.78 -11.21
N LEU A 499 20.93 31.05 -12.05
CA LEU A 499 21.47 29.71 -11.71
C LEU A 499 22.47 29.74 -10.54
N ARG A 500 23.21 30.83 -10.34
CA ARG A 500 24.08 31.03 -9.15
C ARG A 500 23.31 31.31 -7.86
N SER A 501 22.11 31.89 -7.96
CA SER A 501 21.32 32.33 -6.80
C SER A 501 20.59 31.20 -6.06
N ILE A 502 20.46 30.03 -6.68
CA ILE A 502 19.70 28.88 -6.13
C ILE A 502 20.51 28.20 -5.02
N SER A 503 19.85 27.88 -3.90
CA SER A 503 20.51 27.28 -2.74
C SER A 503 20.81 25.80 -2.95
N ASP A 504 21.82 25.27 -2.25
CA ASP A 504 22.17 23.85 -2.35
C ASP A 504 21.05 22.91 -1.86
N ASN A 505 20.16 23.39 -0.98
CA ASN A 505 18.97 22.64 -0.57
C ASN A 505 17.96 22.53 -1.70
N ASP A 506 17.70 23.64 -2.41
CA ASP A 506 16.75 23.68 -3.53
C ASP A 506 17.28 22.86 -4.71
N LEU A 507 18.58 22.97 -5.03
CA LEU A 507 19.24 22.13 -6.05
C LEU A 507 19.07 20.63 -5.74
N LEU A 508 19.26 20.22 -4.48
CA LEU A 508 19.08 18.83 -4.07
C LEU A 508 17.61 18.39 -4.13
N ALA A 509 16.67 19.26 -3.77
CA ALA A 509 15.23 19.00 -3.90
C ALA A 509 14.83 18.80 -5.37
N MET A 510 15.27 19.70 -6.27
CA MET A 510 15.00 19.59 -7.71
C MET A 510 15.59 18.31 -8.33
N ARG A 511 16.80 17.92 -7.92
CA ARG A 511 17.39 16.63 -8.34
C ARG A 511 16.63 15.42 -7.84
N ARG A 512 16.12 15.44 -6.61
CA ARG A 512 15.29 14.36 -6.05
C ARG A 512 13.98 14.24 -6.80
N GLN A 513 13.33 15.35 -7.11
CA GLN A 513 12.12 15.34 -7.93
C GLN A 513 12.41 14.85 -9.34
N GLY A 514 13.47 15.35 -9.99
CA GLY A 514 13.87 14.88 -11.33
C GLY A 514 14.16 13.39 -11.40
N ARG A 515 14.85 12.84 -10.37
CA ARG A 515 15.07 11.39 -10.21
C ARG A 515 13.74 10.63 -10.10
N PHE A 516 12.86 11.05 -9.18
CA PHE A 516 11.53 10.44 -9.00
C PHE A 516 10.71 10.45 -10.30
N LEU A 517 10.63 11.58 -11.01
CA LEU A 517 9.89 11.70 -12.26
C LEU A 517 10.44 10.75 -13.34
N TRP A 518 11.78 10.63 -13.45
CA TRP A 518 12.41 9.74 -14.41
C TRP A 518 12.19 8.27 -14.08
N GLU A 519 12.44 7.86 -12.83
CA GLU A 519 12.23 6.48 -12.37
C GLU A 519 10.76 6.05 -12.52
N THR A 520 9.82 6.97 -12.28
CA THR A 520 8.38 6.67 -12.25
C THR A 520 7.73 6.75 -13.63
N TYR A 521 8.10 7.69 -14.51
CA TYR A 521 7.33 8.02 -15.73
C TYR A 521 8.08 7.87 -17.06
N PHE A 522 9.41 7.80 -17.05
CA PHE A 522 10.23 7.84 -18.27
C PHE A 522 11.14 6.62 -18.44
N SER A 523 11.57 6.01 -17.34
CA SER A 523 12.64 4.99 -17.23
C SER A 523 12.52 3.78 -18.15
N THR A 524 11.30 3.28 -18.42
CA THR A 524 11.07 2.09 -19.27
C THR A 524 9.82 2.24 -20.15
N SER A 525 9.65 1.30 -21.09
CA SER A 525 8.44 1.11 -21.89
C SER A 525 7.17 0.88 -21.05
N ASP A 526 7.26 0.11 -19.96
CA ASP A 526 6.13 -0.07 -19.05
C ASP A 526 5.77 1.24 -18.36
N ASN A 527 6.76 1.95 -17.80
CA ASN A 527 6.54 3.25 -17.15
C ASN A 527 5.85 4.24 -18.10
N VAL A 528 6.31 4.35 -19.36
CA VAL A 528 5.70 5.25 -20.36
C VAL A 528 4.25 4.85 -20.68
N PHE A 529 3.99 3.56 -20.97
CA PHE A 529 2.64 3.09 -21.29
C PHE A 529 1.68 3.20 -20.10
N SER A 530 2.10 2.71 -18.93
CA SER A 530 1.36 2.80 -17.66
C SER A 530 1.08 4.25 -17.27
N THR A 531 1.98 5.19 -17.63
CA THR A 531 1.74 6.64 -17.49
C THR A 531 0.65 7.15 -18.41
N VAL A 532 0.71 6.84 -19.71
CA VAL A 532 -0.32 7.22 -20.68
C VAL A 532 -1.71 6.68 -20.26
N LEU A 533 -1.78 5.42 -19.81
CA LEU A 533 -3.00 4.84 -19.24
C LEU A 533 -3.45 5.58 -17.98
N ALA A 534 -2.54 5.85 -17.04
CA ALA A 534 -2.86 6.55 -15.80
C ALA A 534 -3.35 7.99 -16.03
N ILE A 535 -2.84 8.71 -17.04
CA ILE A 535 -3.31 10.05 -17.43
C ILE A 535 -4.77 9.98 -17.87
N ILE A 536 -5.09 9.10 -18.82
CA ILE A 536 -6.48 8.94 -19.32
C ILE A 536 -7.40 8.55 -18.17
N ARG A 537 -6.99 7.56 -17.37
CA ARG A 537 -7.71 7.07 -16.19
C ARG A 537 -7.96 8.18 -15.16
N THR A 538 -6.97 9.05 -14.91
CA THR A 538 -7.10 10.22 -14.02
C THR A 538 -8.08 11.24 -14.59
N ARG A 539 -7.97 11.57 -15.87
CA ARG A 539 -8.85 12.50 -16.60
C ARG A 539 -10.32 12.06 -16.59
N ILE A 540 -10.61 10.75 -16.60
CA ILE A 540 -11.97 10.18 -16.49
C ILE A 540 -12.35 9.72 -15.07
N GLN A 541 -11.53 10.05 -14.06
CA GLN A 541 -11.79 9.83 -12.63
C GLN A 541 -11.99 8.37 -12.19
N ILE A 542 -11.41 7.41 -12.91
CA ILE A 542 -11.45 5.99 -12.51
C ILE A 542 -10.28 5.68 -11.55
N PRO A 543 -10.51 5.02 -10.40
CA PRO A 543 -9.42 4.69 -9.47
C PRO A 543 -8.43 3.71 -10.10
N ALA A 544 -7.19 3.74 -9.61
CA ALA A 544 -6.18 2.77 -10.00
C ALA A 544 -6.58 1.35 -9.58
N ALA A 545 -6.05 0.34 -10.28
CA ALA A 545 -6.14 -1.03 -9.83
C ALA A 545 -5.48 -1.17 -8.45
N PRO A 546 -6.13 -1.87 -7.48
CA PRO A 546 -5.50 -2.27 -6.23
C PRO A 546 -4.10 -2.83 -6.42
N ILE A 547 -3.15 -2.43 -5.57
CA ILE A 547 -1.87 -3.12 -5.49
C ILE A 547 -2.10 -4.59 -5.07
N ARG A 548 -1.32 -5.51 -5.63
CA ARG A 548 -1.38 -6.93 -5.27
C ARG A 548 -0.70 -7.13 -3.90
N GLU A 549 -1.32 -7.91 -3.02
CA GLU A 549 -0.69 -8.31 -1.76
C GLU A 549 0.40 -9.36 -2.05
N GLU A 550 1.66 -9.03 -1.78
CA GLU A 550 2.81 -9.95 -1.96
C GLU A 550 3.35 -10.45 -0.60
N THR A 551 3.71 -11.73 -0.53
CA THR A 551 4.22 -12.35 0.69
C THR A 551 5.73 -12.13 0.82
N ALA A 552 6.15 -11.27 1.76
CA ALA A 552 7.55 -10.95 1.98
C ALA A 552 8.37 -12.17 2.47
N VAL A 553 9.49 -12.45 1.80
CA VAL A 553 10.40 -13.57 2.13
C VAL A 553 11.02 -13.36 3.50
N GLU A 554 10.80 -14.30 4.42
CA GLU A 554 11.43 -14.29 5.73
C GLU A 554 12.85 -14.84 5.67
N ILE A 555 13.78 -14.18 6.34
CA ILE A 555 15.08 -14.76 6.63
C ILE A 555 14.95 -15.52 7.96
N PRO A 556 15.20 -16.85 7.98
CA PRO A 556 15.21 -17.62 9.22
C PRO A 556 16.25 -17.05 10.18
N HIS A 557 15.86 -16.83 11.43
CA HIS A 557 16.73 -16.26 12.45
C HIS A 557 16.44 -16.91 13.82
N ARG A 558 17.38 -16.79 14.76
CA ARG A 558 17.27 -17.34 16.11
C ARG A 558 17.33 -16.22 17.13
N SER A 559 16.28 -16.07 17.93
CA SER A 559 16.35 -15.22 19.12
C SER A 559 17.16 -15.91 20.21
N GLY A 560 18.15 -15.21 20.77
CA GLY A 560 18.78 -15.59 22.03
C GLY A 560 17.78 -15.46 23.18
N LYS A 561 17.93 -16.26 24.23
CA LYS A 561 17.09 -16.10 25.44
C LYS A 561 17.45 -14.78 26.12
N ALA A 562 16.45 -13.97 26.47
CA ALA A 562 16.67 -12.79 27.30
C ALA A 562 17.43 -13.15 28.59
N ALA A 563 18.49 -12.40 28.89
CA ALA A 563 19.08 -12.43 30.22
C ALA A 563 18.03 -11.88 31.19
N GLY A 564 17.64 -12.70 32.17
CA GLY A 564 16.45 -12.48 33.00
C GLY A 564 16.37 -11.07 33.58
N THR A 565 15.55 -10.24 32.94
CA THR A 565 15.15 -8.92 33.42
C THR A 565 13.72 -9.06 33.89
N ASP A 566 13.49 -8.75 35.16
CA ASP A 566 12.18 -8.91 35.79
C ASP A 566 11.16 -8.01 35.06
N PRO A 567 10.04 -8.52 34.53
CA PRO A 567 9.07 -7.70 33.80
C PRO A 567 8.42 -6.60 34.65
N ASN A 568 8.65 -6.63 35.97
CA ASN A 568 8.25 -5.60 36.93
C ASN A 568 9.20 -4.38 37.01
N MET A 569 10.29 -4.34 36.23
CA MET A 569 11.27 -3.24 36.28
C MET A 569 10.96 -2.05 35.35
N ALA A 570 9.79 -2.07 34.69
CA ALA A 570 9.21 -0.87 34.08
C ALA A 570 8.48 -0.04 35.15
N ASP A 571 9.25 0.73 35.93
CA ASP A 571 8.72 1.76 36.83
C ASP A 571 8.16 2.93 35.98
N ASN A 572 6.93 2.74 35.50
CA ASN A 572 6.21 3.69 34.65
C ASN A 572 5.71 4.87 35.50
N GLY A 573 6.62 5.79 35.83
CA GLY A 573 6.29 7.04 36.52
C GLY A 573 5.17 7.81 35.81
N ASP A 574 4.10 8.10 36.57
CA ASP A 574 2.97 9.01 36.28
C ASP A 574 2.18 8.86 34.96
N LEU A 575 2.48 7.84 34.13
CA LEU A 575 1.70 7.49 32.94
C LEU A 575 0.99 6.13 33.10
N ASP A 576 0.23 5.98 34.19
CA ASP A 576 -0.80 4.94 34.32
C ASP A 576 -1.95 5.24 33.34
N LEU A 577 -1.74 4.88 32.07
CA LEU A 577 -2.73 4.96 30.99
C LEU A 577 -3.79 3.84 31.08
N GLY A 578 -4.00 3.30 32.28
CA GLY A 578 -4.82 2.12 32.51
C GLY A 578 -4.14 0.83 32.03
N PRO A 579 -4.68 -0.33 32.40
CA PRO A 579 -4.04 -1.61 32.13
C PRO A 579 -3.84 -1.84 30.62
N VAL A 580 -2.79 -2.59 30.29
CA VAL A 580 -2.58 -3.19 28.95
C VAL A 580 -3.51 -4.40 28.78
N GLU A 581 -4.79 -4.21 29.13
CA GLU A 581 -5.85 -5.20 29.03
C GLU A 581 -6.25 -5.37 27.57
N THR A 582 -5.49 -6.24 26.90
CA THR A 582 -6.05 -7.29 26.02
C THR A 582 -7.06 -6.84 24.96
N GLU A 583 -6.92 -5.63 24.38
CA GLU A 583 -7.54 -5.36 23.07
C GLU A 583 -6.94 -6.38 22.08
N PRO A 584 -7.76 -7.26 21.47
CA PRO A 584 -7.24 -8.27 20.55
C PRO A 584 -6.65 -7.58 19.31
N PRO A 585 -5.52 -8.06 18.77
CA PRO A 585 -4.89 -7.43 17.62
C PRO A 585 -5.85 -7.42 16.44
N TYR A 586 -6.26 -6.22 16.01
CA TYR A 586 -7.17 -6.02 14.89
C TYR A 586 -6.38 -5.77 13.60
N ALA A 587 -6.93 -6.23 12.48
CA ALA A 587 -6.33 -5.97 11.18
C ALA A 587 -6.49 -4.49 10.80
N SER A 588 -5.42 -3.88 10.28
CA SER A 588 -5.48 -2.52 9.72
C SER A 588 -6.58 -2.43 8.65
N PRO A 589 -7.32 -1.31 8.55
CA PRO A 589 -8.35 -1.12 7.54
C PRO A 589 -7.82 -1.35 6.12
N LYS A 590 -8.53 -2.15 5.31
CA LYS A 590 -8.08 -2.48 3.95
C LYS A 590 -8.21 -1.35 2.94
N TYR A 591 -9.18 -0.46 3.09
CA TYR A 591 -9.32 0.78 2.32
C TYR A 591 -10.05 1.82 3.18
N LEU A 592 -9.46 2.99 3.38
CA LEU A 592 -10.13 4.10 4.10
C LEU A 592 -10.90 5.05 3.18
N ARG A 593 -10.66 5.01 1.87
CA ARG A 593 -11.14 6.02 0.92
C ARG A 593 -11.67 5.40 -0.36
N ASN A 594 -12.78 5.97 -0.84
CA ASN A 594 -13.41 5.63 -2.11
C ASN A 594 -12.82 6.50 -3.25
N PHE A 595 -13.59 6.70 -4.33
CA PHE A 595 -13.33 7.58 -5.47
C PHE A 595 -12.78 8.99 -5.15
N THR A 596 -12.96 9.49 -3.92
CA THR A 596 -12.42 10.79 -3.49
C THR A 596 -10.90 10.86 -3.56
N LEU A 597 -10.16 9.74 -3.41
CA LEU A 597 -8.71 9.73 -3.60
C LEU A 597 -8.30 10.13 -5.03
N THR A 598 -9.05 9.65 -6.03
CA THR A 598 -8.78 9.90 -7.45
C THR A 598 -9.13 11.32 -7.89
N ALA A 599 -9.96 12.04 -7.13
CA ALA A 599 -10.33 13.43 -7.41
C ALA A 599 -9.53 14.45 -6.57
N MET A 600 -9.28 14.17 -5.29
CA MET A 600 -8.66 15.14 -4.37
C MET A 600 -7.13 15.11 -4.41
N ASP A 601 -6.52 13.93 -4.52
CA ASP A 601 -5.06 13.76 -4.37
C ASP A 601 -4.32 13.60 -5.71
N ILE A 602 -4.95 13.97 -6.84
CA ILE A 602 -4.34 13.95 -8.18
C ILE A 602 -2.94 14.55 -8.13
N TYR A 603 -2.84 15.76 -7.57
CA TYR A 603 -1.59 16.48 -7.40
C TYR A 603 -0.48 15.63 -6.75
N ARG A 604 -0.81 15.03 -5.61
CA ARG A 604 0.12 14.29 -4.75
C ARG A 604 0.52 12.98 -5.40
N ASN A 605 -0.47 12.24 -5.89
CA ASN A 605 -0.28 10.93 -6.50
C ASN A 605 0.62 11.00 -7.74
N TRP A 606 0.62 12.13 -8.45
CA TRP A 606 1.48 12.36 -9.62
C TRP A 606 2.86 12.97 -9.31
N ASN A 607 3.05 13.61 -8.15
CA ASN A 607 4.29 14.35 -7.84
C ASN A 607 4.99 13.87 -6.55
N SER A 608 4.59 12.73 -6.01
CA SER A 608 5.21 12.09 -4.84
C SER A 608 5.09 10.58 -4.90
N ALA A 609 6.06 9.87 -4.31
CA ALA A 609 5.97 8.43 -4.12
C ALA A 609 4.70 8.06 -3.30
N PRO A 610 4.02 6.94 -3.61
CA PRO A 610 4.44 5.86 -4.51
C PRO A 610 4.06 6.02 -6.00
N GLY A 611 3.53 7.17 -6.43
CA GLY A 611 3.06 7.36 -7.80
C GLY A 611 1.60 6.92 -8.03
N PRO A 612 1.04 7.13 -9.24
CA PRO A 612 -0.39 7.05 -9.51
C PRO A 612 -0.88 5.67 -9.98
N PHE A 613 0.02 4.70 -10.20
CA PHE A 613 -0.28 3.46 -10.93
C PHE A 613 -1.18 2.48 -10.20
N HIS A 614 -1.07 2.43 -8.87
CA HIS A 614 -1.77 1.49 -8.00
C HIS A 614 -2.59 2.21 -6.91
N LEU A 615 -3.70 1.59 -6.53
CA LEU A 615 -4.48 1.99 -5.37
C LEU A 615 -3.93 1.25 -4.14
N PHE A 616 -3.39 2.02 -3.20
CA PHE A 616 -2.88 1.50 -1.93
C PHE A 616 -3.99 1.45 -0.87
N PRO A 617 -4.01 0.43 0.02
CA PRO A 617 -4.92 0.34 1.16
C PRO A 617 -5.02 1.58 2.05
N TYR A 618 -3.85 2.15 2.34
CA TYR A 618 -3.65 3.28 3.23
C TYR A 618 -2.35 3.99 2.84
N THR A 619 -2.31 5.31 3.01
CA THR A 619 -1.09 6.11 2.91
C THR A 619 -0.89 6.89 4.20
N PRO A 620 0.36 7.19 4.62
CA PRO A 620 0.63 7.95 5.86
C PRO A 620 0.20 9.42 5.79
N PHE A 621 -0.55 9.79 4.75
CA PHE A 621 -0.97 11.14 4.44
C PHE A 621 -2.47 11.25 4.15
N ASP A 622 -3.23 10.17 4.35
CA ASP A 622 -4.68 10.22 4.25
C ASP A 622 -5.26 11.18 5.32
N PRO A 623 -6.33 11.94 4.99
CA PRO A 623 -6.88 12.94 5.89
C PRO A 623 -7.47 12.29 7.14
N VAL A 624 -6.86 12.55 8.29
CA VAL A 624 -7.34 12.10 9.61
C VAL A 624 -8.41 13.06 10.11
N LEU A 625 -9.55 12.52 10.58
CA LEU A 625 -10.58 13.33 11.23
C LEU A 625 -10.08 13.83 12.59
N PRO A 626 -10.33 15.11 12.96
CA PRO A 626 -10.04 15.62 14.30
C PRO A 626 -10.68 14.74 15.38
N SER A 627 -9.98 14.57 16.51
CA SER A 627 -10.46 13.74 17.63
C SER A 627 -11.84 14.20 18.15
N GLU A 628 -12.09 15.52 18.15
CA GLU A 628 -13.37 16.13 18.51
C GLU A 628 -14.54 15.81 17.56
N ALA A 629 -14.27 15.46 16.30
CA ALA A 629 -15.32 15.23 15.29
C ALA A 629 -16.20 14.01 15.62
N LYS A 630 -15.69 13.07 16.43
CA LYS A 630 -16.46 11.94 16.98
C LYS A 630 -17.42 12.34 18.11
N PHE A 631 -17.22 13.50 18.73
CA PHE A 631 -18.02 13.97 19.88
C PHE A 631 -19.03 15.05 19.50
N LEU A 632 -18.81 15.73 18.37
CA LEU A 632 -19.60 16.86 17.90
C LEU A 632 -20.24 16.57 16.53
N GLY A 633 -21.33 15.79 16.49
CA GLY A 633 -22.26 15.86 15.34
C GLY A 633 -23.00 14.60 14.87
N SER A 634 -22.67 13.38 15.31
CA SER A 634 -23.40 12.19 14.83
C SER A 634 -24.47 11.70 15.80
N GLY A 635 -25.74 11.83 15.42
CA GLY A 635 -26.90 11.25 16.13
C GLY A 635 -26.95 9.71 16.12
N THR A 636 -25.90 9.04 15.66
CA THR A 636 -25.74 7.59 15.64
C THR A 636 -25.05 7.09 16.91
N GLY A 637 -25.80 7.07 18.02
CA GLY A 637 -25.61 6.07 19.09
C GLY A 637 -24.26 5.99 19.81
N PHE A 638 -23.68 7.11 20.25
CA PHE A 638 -22.56 7.04 21.19
C PHE A 638 -23.01 6.95 22.64
N ARG A 639 -22.36 6.06 23.41
CA ARG A 639 -22.51 5.97 24.86
C ARG A 639 -21.65 7.09 25.49
N PRO A 640 -22.25 8.11 26.14
CA PRO A 640 -21.46 9.12 26.84
C PRO A 640 -20.63 8.48 27.96
N ILE A 641 -19.41 8.98 28.16
CA ILE A 641 -18.53 8.58 29.27
C ILE A 641 -19.29 8.79 30.60
N GLY A 642 -19.23 7.82 31.50
CA GLY A 642 -20.01 7.83 32.74
C GLY A 642 -21.54 7.87 32.55
N GLY A 643 -22.07 7.46 31.38
CA GLY A 643 -23.51 7.52 31.09
C GLY A 643 -24.06 8.95 30.99
N GLY A 644 -23.20 9.95 30.81
CA GLY A 644 -23.59 11.37 30.81
C GLY A 644 -23.70 11.99 32.20
N ALA A 645 -23.33 11.25 33.26
CA ALA A 645 -23.39 11.72 34.64
C ALA A 645 -22.36 12.82 34.99
N GLY A 646 -21.45 13.16 34.08
CA GLY A 646 -20.61 14.35 34.15
C GLY A 646 -19.69 14.40 35.37
N GLY A 647 -18.73 13.47 35.47
CA GLY A 647 -17.81 13.50 36.61
C GLY A 647 -16.83 12.35 36.74
N SER A 648 -15.85 12.23 35.83
CA SER A 648 -14.50 11.86 36.27
C SER A 648 -13.44 12.36 35.28
N GLY A 649 -12.44 13.07 35.80
CA GLY A 649 -11.21 13.31 35.04
C GLY A 649 -10.46 12.00 34.74
N LYS A 650 -10.68 10.96 35.56
CA LYS A 650 -10.04 9.65 35.44
C LYS A 650 -10.51 8.85 34.22
N GLU A 651 -11.80 8.84 33.89
CA GLU A 651 -12.29 8.18 32.66
C GLU A 651 -11.87 8.96 31.41
N PHE A 652 -11.84 10.30 31.48
CA PHE A 652 -11.33 11.14 30.39
C PHE A 652 -9.81 10.95 30.18
N GLN A 653 -9.05 10.77 31.26
CA GLN A 653 -7.63 10.43 31.24
C GLN A 653 -7.36 9.00 30.75
N ALA A 654 -8.17 8.03 31.14
CA ALA A 654 -8.09 6.65 30.63
C ALA A 654 -8.51 6.53 29.15
N ALA A 655 -9.35 7.47 28.68
CA ALA A 655 -9.78 7.62 27.29
C ALA A 655 -9.09 8.80 26.57
N LEU A 656 -7.80 9.03 26.83
CA LEU A 656 -6.94 9.93 26.03
C LEU A 656 -6.78 9.35 24.61
N GLY A 657 -7.75 9.65 23.75
CA GLY A 657 -7.95 9.05 22.42
C GLY A 657 -9.42 8.86 22.06
N GLY A 658 -10.33 8.88 23.04
CA GLY A 658 -11.76 8.72 22.83
C GLY A 658 -12.15 7.33 22.35
N ASN A 659 -13.13 7.25 21.44
CA ASN A 659 -13.52 6.00 20.76
C ASN A 659 -12.59 5.67 19.57
N VAL A 660 -11.29 5.95 19.68
CA VAL A 660 -10.25 5.43 18.78
C VAL A 660 -9.66 4.19 19.47
N PRO A 661 -9.54 3.03 18.77
CA PRO A 661 -8.90 1.84 19.36
C PRO A 661 -7.46 2.16 19.79
N ARG A 662 -6.92 1.43 20.76
CA ARG A 662 -5.52 1.65 21.20
C ARG A 662 -4.57 1.15 20.10
N GLU A 663 -3.99 2.08 19.36
CA GLU A 663 -3.06 1.74 18.27
C GLU A 663 -1.72 1.24 18.84
N GLN A 664 -1.40 -0.01 18.57
CA GLN A 664 -0.03 -0.52 18.71
C GLN A 664 0.76 -0.18 17.45
N PHE A 665 2.06 0.09 17.59
CA PHE A 665 2.91 0.45 16.46
C PHE A 665 3.91 -0.65 16.09
N THR A 666 4.34 -0.64 14.83
CA THR A 666 5.41 -1.50 14.29
C THR A 666 6.62 -0.63 14.04
N VAL A 667 7.79 -1.04 14.56
CA VAL A 667 9.07 -0.40 14.19
C VAL A 667 9.58 -1.04 12.90
N VAL A 668 9.97 -0.24 11.92
CA VAL A 668 10.63 -0.69 10.69
C VAL A 668 12.08 -0.22 10.71
N MET A 669 13.03 -1.15 10.65
CA MET A 669 14.47 -0.88 10.65
C MET A 669 15.09 -1.31 9.32
N LEU A 670 15.68 -0.35 8.59
CA LEU A 670 16.47 -0.62 7.40
C LEU A 670 17.92 -0.90 7.81
N THR A 671 18.53 -1.99 7.34
CA THR A 671 19.94 -2.30 7.60
C THR A 671 20.73 -2.49 6.29
N TYR A 672 21.95 -1.94 6.25
CA TYR A 672 22.92 -2.10 5.18
C TYR A 672 24.33 -2.15 5.78
N GLU A 673 24.98 -3.31 5.72
CA GLU A 673 26.38 -3.56 6.13
C GLU A 673 26.74 -3.11 7.57
N ARG A 674 25.77 -3.06 8.49
CA ARG A 674 25.93 -2.55 9.87
C ARG A 674 25.22 -3.41 10.93
N GLU A 675 25.55 -4.71 10.96
CA GLU A 675 24.90 -5.70 11.84
C GLU A 675 25.03 -5.37 13.34
N GLU A 676 26.21 -4.96 13.81
CA GLU A 676 26.42 -4.57 15.21
C GLU A 676 25.54 -3.39 15.65
N VAL A 677 25.38 -2.39 14.78
CA VAL A 677 24.57 -1.20 15.07
C VAL A 677 23.07 -1.57 15.11
N LEU A 678 22.63 -2.48 14.24
CA LEU A 678 21.28 -3.03 14.26
C LEU A 678 21.01 -3.75 15.58
N MET A 679 21.88 -4.66 16.03
CA MET A 679 21.66 -5.42 17.28
C MET A 679 21.61 -4.52 18.50
N ASN A 680 22.56 -3.60 18.65
CA ASN A 680 22.55 -2.58 19.71
C ASN A 680 21.32 -1.66 19.65
N SER A 681 20.68 -1.51 18.49
CA SER A 681 19.44 -0.73 18.34
C SER A 681 18.20 -1.55 18.68
N LEU A 682 18.20 -2.85 18.37
CA LEU A 682 17.12 -3.77 18.71
C LEU A 682 17.02 -3.98 20.24
N GLU A 683 18.14 -4.20 20.93
CA GLU A 683 18.17 -4.36 22.40
C GLU A 683 17.53 -3.18 23.15
N ARG A 684 17.67 -1.96 22.60
CA ARG A 684 17.07 -0.74 23.16
C ARG A 684 15.55 -0.65 22.99
N LEU A 685 14.93 -1.56 22.23
CA LEU A 685 13.47 -1.66 22.10
C LEU A 685 12.85 -2.61 23.14
N ASN A 686 13.66 -3.28 23.97
CA ASN A 686 13.16 -4.15 25.03
C ASN A 686 12.30 -3.37 26.04
N GLY A 687 11.15 -3.92 26.43
CA GLY A 687 10.23 -3.32 27.39
C GLY A 687 9.47 -2.08 26.90
N LEU A 688 9.55 -1.74 25.61
CA LEU A 688 8.97 -0.51 25.08
C LEU A 688 7.43 -0.63 24.92
N PRO A 689 6.63 0.26 25.53
CA PRO A 689 5.16 0.11 25.58
C PRO A 689 4.50 0.29 24.19
N TYR A 690 3.41 -0.44 23.95
CA TYR A 690 2.63 -0.43 22.71
C TYR A 690 3.36 -0.89 21.43
N LEU A 691 4.59 -1.40 21.55
CA LEU A 691 5.28 -2.05 20.44
C LEU A 691 4.61 -3.40 20.12
N ASN A 692 4.13 -3.58 18.88
CA ASN A 692 3.54 -4.85 18.43
C ASN A 692 4.60 -5.84 17.91
N LYS A 693 5.52 -5.33 17.08
CA LYS A 693 6.53 -6.11 16.35
C LYS A 693 7.63 -5.20 15.81
N VAL A 694 8.77 -5.79 15.47
CA VAL A 694 9.85 -5.09 14.74
C VAL A 694 10.06 -5.78 13.39
N VAL A 695 10.00 -5.01 12.30
CA VAL A 695 10.32 -5.50 10.95
C VAL A 695 11.71 -5.00 10.58
N VAL A 696 12.64 -5.91 10.40
CA VAL A 696 13.99 -5.60 9.92
C VAL A 696 14.06 -5.90 8.43
N VAL A 697 14.30 -4.85 7.65
CA VAL A 697 14.39 -4.89 6.19
C VAL A 697 15.86 -5.02 5.83
N TRP A 698 16.22 -6.20 5.29
CA TRP A 698 17.60 -6.61 5.09
C TRP A 698 18.10 -6.25 3.69
N ASN A 699 18.73 -5.08 3.56
CA ASN A 699 19.27 -4.58 2.29
C ASN A 699 20.76 -4.93 2.09
N SER A 700 21.41 -5.60 3.04
CA SER A 700 22.82 -6.01 2.89
C SER A 700 22.97 -7.08 1.80
N PRO A 701 24.02 -7.04 0.97
CA PRO A 701 24.21 -8.01 -0.13
C PRO A 701 24.49 -9.43 0.38
N LYS A 702 25.05 -9.56 1.58
CA LYS A 702 25.25 -10.84 2.29
C LYS A 702 24.06 -11.09 3.20
N LEU A 703 23.64 -12.35 3.32
CA LEU A 703 22.67 -12.78 4.35
C LEU A 703 23.28 -12.62 5.75
N PRO A 704 22.45 -12.47 6.81
CA PRO A 704 22.95 -12.51 8.19
C PRO A 704 23.64 -13.85 8.46
N SER A 705 24.66 -13.83 9.33
CA SER A 705 25.37 -15.04 9.74
C SER A 705 24.42 -16.03 10.42
N GLU A 706 24.52 -17.34 10.15
CA GLU A 706 23.62 -18.34 10.74
C GLU A 706 23.75 -18.47 12.27
N ASP A 707 24.93 -18.12 12.81
CA ASP A 707 25.24 -18.07 14.24
C ASP A 707 24.76 -16.77 14.92
N LEU A 708 24.18 -15.83 14.18
CA LEU A 708 23.75 -14.53 14.69
C LEU A 708 22.52 -14.69 15.60
N LEU A 709 22.71 -14.46 16.89
CA LEU A 709 21.63 -14.46 17.89
C LEU A 709 20.98 -13.08 17.96
N TRP A 710 19.68 -13.04 17.71
CA TRP A 710 18.86 -11.84 17.76
C TRP A 710 18.38 -11.58 19.19
N PRO A 711 18.28 -10.34 19.66
CA PRO A 711 17.85 -10.08 21.03
C PRO A 711 16.36 -10.43 21.22
N ASP A 712 16.03 -11.01 22.36
CA ASP A 712 14.65 -11.20 22.80
C ASP A 712 14.17 -9.94 23.52
N ILE A 713 13.26 -9.23 22.85
CA ILE A 713 12.71 -7.94 23.26
C ILE A 713 11.25 -8.05 23.71
N GLY A 714 10.75 -9.28 23.95
CA GLY A 714 9.37 -9.56 24.33
C GLY A 714 8.32 -9.44 23.20
N VAL A 715 8.72 -9.00 22.00
CA VAL A 715 7.87 -8.85 20.81
C VAL A 715 8.50 -9.55 19.59
N PRO A 716 7.71 -10.03 18.62
CA PRO A 716 8.27 -10.69 17.43
C PRO A 716 9.11 -9.75 16.58
N ILE A 717 10.35 -10.15 16.32
CA ILE A 717 11.20 -9.60 15.27
C ILE A 717 10.92 -10.38 13.97
N MET A 718 10.78 -9.69 12.86
CA MET A 718 10.58 -10.27 11.53
C MET A 718 11.63 -9.74 10.58
N VAL A 719 12.57 -10.59 10.19
CA VAL A 719 13.64 -10.26 9.25
C VAL A 719 13.15 -10.56 7.84
N ARG A 720 13.00 -9.53 7.01
CA ARG A 720 12.50 -9.65 5.63
C ARG A 720 13.58 -9.25 4.64
N LYS A 721 13.78 -10.07 3.61
CA LYS A 721 14.62 -9.70 2.48
C LYS A 721 13.76 -8.97 1.43
N THR A 722 14.27 -7.85 0.92
CA THR A 722 13.79 -7.17 -0.29
C THR A 722 14.48 -7.72 -1.52
#